data_AF-B1M1P3-F1
#
_entry.id   AF-B1M1P3-F1
#
_cell.length_a   1.000
_cell.length_b   1.000
_cell.length_c   1.000
_cell.angle_alpha   90.00
_cell.angle_beta   90.00
_cell.angle_gamma   90.00
#
_symmetry.space_group_name_H-M   'P 1'
#
loop_
_entity.id
_entity.type
_entity.pdbx_description
1 polymer ?
#
loop_
_entity_poly.entity_id
_entity_poly.type
_entity_poly.pdbx_seq_one_letter_code
_entity_poly.pdbx_strand_id
1 'polypeptide(L)'
;MAGPRFSGTLVEDDAAPAPAGPRFSGTLVEDDAPRPDKPSVIADVAKQVPAGLARGLAGLVGFPHAAIGLAETGIGYGVKAAGRAMGLTPASDRGVDTGGIANGFPSQEQVLRPVEAVTGELPKPKTLPGEVVNTLAEFAPNALLGGGSIAQRVGQVVVPALASEAAGQAARQVAPSAEPFARFAAALGGGVGAAVAQAPKASSVLMRQALDGVSPEDLAAAQVLREQSKALPGGGIDLTLDEALNHVTGGRAARLSQVSRVVANSGGEGARALNEAYAARPGQVENVGRTVLGGIAPENAAPSAVGLDVQAAARAGLGQTPEGMALTAARDAVGPRVTADQAGRVIQPQMRGVLDAREAARSEQAARDYAAARSAPETVGIERTTTVERPGEPIVTPQQYSRPQFTDAAPRPLEAFVRPDAEAAAGGAESLARFIARNGGIRLDGDVAATDLHRFNIPGQGNVARPTGKGIDDFWRERLIEEGYFRPDADGGMARDISSELLRKLQNEQRGFPSYPLGTTRGVGGAPTAGQLADDYSQAVSLANSRLREDLGKVGIEASTLHPDIRDRVVGSLVRGQHNDPLDAYEAVVSGMREQPAPLVKTPTVTEEIPDVRFGQVDPRPALAAVAEQGRTAKGDVRGALSSVARDLREPGGDLDMSVAGLLHARERLDFSIRAAQHIGDATKVRDLQATRSALDEQLKRVPEVATADANFAANSRPIDPFTGNTPLARITAQDPRTGRMATPTEQVPTNLLGASASREFLEHATPEARRAYEGHVASRILDGATDRHGNVDAARLSEALRDNADVLEQMPVVYHRLDDVVRARDGLARVEASPLGELAQTGDIGRAVNVLFPRAPTGANHQEVAAAMRAVARNNPAAARDLARIHLETALNAGTRDLRGVPAQYGGAAFASGVRGNPQQARNLEASIRALPNGDTIWGGLDRMLNTLEATGWRPQKGSDTAFNIDLRKQMAESKGPLASAISDAATHAAVGGLAGGVGGAGGAVLFGLKNAAKEARLRHRIEVNGAQLARMLTDPAALPDLRALLRSRDGTPNAQLFATRLLTLAHTGSASGNRKDRSIP
;
A
#
# COMPACT_ATOMS: atom_id res chain seq x y z
N MET A 1 -0.97 -2.73 -44.27
CA MET A 1 -1.60 -1.44 -43.93
C MET A 1 -0.57 -0.66 -43.11
N ALA A 2 0.37 0.05 -43.75
CA ALA A 2 0.25 1.41 -44.31
C ALA A 2 0.03 2.48 -43.21
N GLY A 3 1.08 3.24 -42.91
CA GLY A 3 1.04 4.46 -42.06
C GLY A 3 0.34 5.64 -42.76
N PRO A 4 0.43 6.87 -42.21
CA PRO A 4 1.38 7.81 -42.82
C PRO A 4 2.00 8.89 -41.89
N ARG A 5 3.08 9.50 -42.42
CA ARG A 5 3.67 10.81 -42.09
C ARG A 5 3.11 11.89 -43.05
N PHE A 6 3.23 13.19 -42.74
CA PHE A 6 3.45 14.41 -43.59
C PHE A 6 3.07 15.65 -42.72
N SER A 7 3.95 16.60 -42.33
CA SER A 7 4.64 17.71 -43.04
C SER A 7 3.74 18.82 -43.60
N GLY A 8 3.97 20.07 -43.20
CA GLY A 8 3.42 21.28 -43.81
C GLY A 8 3.87 22.59 -43.11
N THR A 9 4.56 23.45 -43.86
CA THR A 9 5.20 24.72 -43.50
C THR A 9 4.43 25.96 -44.00
N LEU A 10 4.68 27.10 -43.34
CA LEU A 10 4.72 28.50 -43.81
C LEU A 10 3.46 29.20 -44.37
N VAL A 11 3.12 30.33 -43.73
CA VAL A 11 2.64 31.57 -44.38
C VAL A 11 3.31 32.75 -43.65
N GLU A 12 4.09 33.55 -44.39
CA GLU A 12 4.66 34.86 -44.04
C GLU A 12 3.87 35.99 -44.73
N ASP A 13 4.17 37.24 -44.31
CA ASP A 13 3.95 38.55 -44.95
C ASP A 13 2.53 39.15 -44.86
N ASP A 14 2.29 40.42 -44.54
CA ASP A 14 2.98 41.73 -44.72
C ASP A 14 2.27 42.77 -43.79
N ALA A 15 2.61 44.06 -43.59
CA ALA A 15 3.78 44.94 -43.67
C ALA A 15 3.37 46.31 -43.03
N ALA A 16 4.36 47.03 -42.50
CA ALA A 16 4.58 48.47 -42.19
C ALA A 16 3.58 49.59 -42.71
N PRO A 17 3.63 50.89 -42.28
CA PRO A 17 4.81 51.67 -41.82
C PRO A 17 4.62 52.82 -40.76
N ALA A 18 5.74 53.48 -40.42
CA ALA A 18 5.96 54.69 -39.58
C ALA A 18 5.42 56.01 -40.24
N PRO A 19 5.58 57.29 -39.75
CA PRO A 19 6.76 57.90 -39.08
C PRO A 19 6.57 59.13 -38.11
N ALA A 20 7.71 59.64 -37.60
CA ALA A 20 8.10 61.03 -37.23
C ALA A 20 7.57 61.74 -35.95
N GLY A 21 8.51 62.37 -35.21
CA GLY A 21 8.35 63.17 -33.96
C GLY A 21 7.72 64.57 -34.15
N PRO A 22 8.18 65.68 -33.53
CA PRO A 22 8.97 65.93 -32.31
C PRO A 22 8.19 66.82 -31.28
N ARG A 23 8.82 67.31 -30.19
CA ARG A 23 8.80 68.75 -29.77
C ARG A 23 9.37 69.03 -28.36
N PHE A 24 10.13 70.13 -28.34
CA PHE A 24 10.61 70.93 -27.22
C PHE A 24 9.50 71.82 -26.62
N SER A 25 9.63 72.20 -25.34
CA SER A 25 9.59 73.59 -24.81
C SER A 25 10.15 73.53 -23.37
N GLY A 26 11.06 74.36 -22.88
CA GLY A 26 11.12 75.83 -22.83
C GLY A 26 11.06 76.22 -21.33
N THR A 27 11.72 77.21 -20.75
CA THR A 27 12.47 78.38 -21.24
C THR A 27 12.92 79.23 -20.01
N LEU A 28 14.10 79.87 -20.10
CA LEU A 28 14.47 81.25 -19.66
C LEU A 28 14.54 81.56 -18.14
N VAL A 29 15.46 82.37 -17.55
CA VAL A 29 16.10 83.68 -17.86
C VAL A 29 17.39 83.80 -17.00
N GLU A 30 18.59 84.07 -17.53
CA GLU A 30 19.41 85.34 -17.54
C GLU A 30 19.78 85.87 -16.11
N ASP A 31 20.98 86.38 -15.78
CA ASP A 31 21.98 87.10 -16.57
C ASP A 31 23.36 87.22 -15.86
N ASP A 32 24.35 87.69 -16.62
CA ASP A 32 25.57 88.44 -16.26
C ASP A 32 26.89 87.75 -15.79
N ALA A 33 27.95 88.07 -16.55
CA ALA A 33 29.35 87.71 -16.36
C ALA A 33 30.11 88.73 -15.48
N PRO A 34 31.22 88.33 -14.83
CA PRO A 34 32.54 88.58 -15.44
C PRO A 34 33.57 87.42 -15.27
N ARG A 35 34.56 87.35 -16.16
CA ARG A 35 35.79 86.53 -16.04
C ARG A 35 36.77 87.17 -15.01
N PRO A 36 37.88 86.53 -14.56
CA PRO A 36 38.35 85.13 -14.68
C PRO A 36 38.81 84.49 -13.34
N ASP A 37 39.00 83.17 -13.28
CA ASP A 37 40.03 82.55 -12.43
C ASP A 37 40.57 81.27 -13.07
N LYS A 38 41.91 81.14 -13.12
CA LYS A 38 42.60 79.95 -13.63
C LYS A 38 42.33 78.77 -12.67
N PRO A 39 42.04 77.56 -13.16
CA PRO A 39 41.80 76.42 -12.28
C PRO A 39 43.04 76.11 -11.45
N SER A 40 42.87 76.00 -10.12
CA SER A 40 43.97 75.69 -9.21
C SER A 40 44.45 74.25 -9.43
N VAL A 41 45.78 74.09 -9.51
CA VAL A 41 46.47 72.81 -9.69
C VAL A 41 46.08 71.80 -8.58
N ILE A 42 45.69 72.28 -7.41
CA ILE A 42 45.27 71.44 -6.27
C ILE A 42 43.85 70.88 -6.48
N ALA A 43 42.93 71.65 -7.09
CA ALA A 43 41.58 71.17 -7.39
C ALA A 43 41.57 70.14 -8.54
N ASP A 44 42.49 70.28 -9.50
CA ASP A 44 42.64 69.33 -10.61
C ASP A 44 43.29 68.02 -10.12
N VAL A 45 44.28 68.07 -9.22
CA VAL A 45 44.89 66.88 -8.62
C VAL A 45 43.92 66.09 -7.72
N ALA A 46 43.07 66.76 -6.92
CA ALA A 46 42.12 66.09 -6.04
C ALA A 46 40.97 65.40 -6.80
N LYS A 47 40.54 65.94 -7.94
CA LYS A 47 39.47 65.36 -8.77
C LYS A 47 39.91 64.15 -9.59
N GLN A 48 41.20 63.97 -9.83
CA GLN A 48 41.73 62.87 -10.65
C GLN A 48 41.99 61.58 -9.86
N VAL A 49 42.12 61.63 -8.52
CA VAL A 49 42.37 60.43 -7.70
C VAL A 49 41.18 59.45 -7.72
N PRO A 50 39.91 59.87 -7.55
CA PRO A 50 38.77 58.96 -7.65
C PRO A 50 38.49 58.50 -9.09
N ALA A 51 38.69 59.39 -10.07
CA ALA A 51 38.46 59.08 -11.49
C ALA A 51 39.50 58.12 -12.08
N GLY A 52 40.78 58.23 -11.67
CA GLY A 52 41.85 57.29 -12.05
C GLY A 52 41.70 55.91 -11.41
N LEU A 53 41.20 55.83 -10.17
CA LEU A 53 40.87 54.56 -9.51
C LEU A 53 39.68 53.85 -10.17
N ALA A 54 38.64 54.59 -10.58
CA ALA A 54 37.49 54.04 -11.30
C ALA A 54 37.87 53.52 -12.70
N ARG A 55 38.74 54.24 -13.43
CA ARG A 55 39.27 53.80 -14.73
C ARG A 55 40.23 52.61 -14.61
N GLY A 56 41.09 52.58 -13.60
CA GLY A 56 42.01 51.47 -13.31
C GLY A 56 41.28 50.16 -12.98
N LEU A 57 40.12 50.24 -12.32
CA LEU A 57 39.26 49.08 -12.04
C LEU A 57 38.42 48.65 -13.26
N ALA A 58 37.91 49.58 -14.07
CA ALA A 58 37.18 49.25 -15.31
C ALA A 58 38.10 48.62 -16.39
N GLY A 59 39.37 49.01 -16.45
CA GLY A 59 40.37 48.47 -17.36
C GLY A 59 40.75 47.00 -17.11
N LEU A 60 40.55 46.48 -15.89
CA LEU A 60 40.78 45.06 -15.55
C LEU A 60 39.66 44.14 -16.07
N VAL A 61 38.43 44.65 -16.19
CA VAL A 61 37.26 43.87 -16.63
C VAL A 61 37.15 43.85 -18.17
N GLY A 62 37.53 44.94 -18.85
CA GLY A 62 37.61 45.01 -20.31
C GLY A 62 38.90 44.43 -20.91
N PHE A 63 39.84 43.97 -20.08
CA PHE A 63 41.18 43.51 -20.48
C PHE A 63 41.19 42.41 -21.55
N PRO A 64 40.29 41.40 -21.54
CA PRO A 64 40.24 40.40 -22.60
C PRO A 64 39.86 40.99 -23.97
N HIS A 65 38.91 41.92 -24.02
CA HIS A 65 38.48 42.58 -25.27
C HIS A 65 39.58 43.50 -25.81
N ALA A 66 40.26 44.25 -24.94
CA ALA A 66 41.38 45.13 -25.31
C ALA A 66 42.63 44.36 -25.78
N ALA A 67 42.93 43.20 -25.18
CA ALA A 67 44.03 42.33 -25.60
C ALA A 67 43.78 41.70 -26.99
N ILE A 68 42.52 41.42 -27.33
CA ILE A 68 42.11 40.89 -28.64
C ILE A 68 42.15 42.00 -29.70
N GLY A 69 41.72 43.23 -29.39
CA GLY A 69 41.85 44.40 -30.30
C GLY A 69 43.29 44.85 -30.56
N LEU A 70 44.23 44.60 -29.63
CA LEU A 70 45.67 44.84 -29.81
C LEU A 70 46.33 43.83 -30.76
N ALA A 71 45.74 42.65 -30.98
CA ALA A 71 46.20 41.70 -31.99
C ALA A 71 45.81 42.12 -33.42
N GLU A 72 44.77 42.96 -33.58
CA GLU A 72 44.24 43.42 -34.86
C GLU A 72 44.71 44.84 -35.25
N THR A 73 45.33 45.59 -34.33
CA THR A 73 45.90 46.92 -34.59
C THR A 73 47.42 46.91 -34.70
N GLY A 74 47.96 46.84 -35.93
CA GLY A 74 49.30 47.34 -36.34
C GLY A 74 50.60 46.79 -35.71
N ILE A 75 50.57 46.12 -34.55
CA ILE A 75 51.75 45.68 -33.77
C ILE A 75 52.25 44.28 -34.21
N GLY A 76 51.53 43.60 -35.10
CA GLY A 76 51.78 42.20 -35.50
C GLY A 76 53.03 41.91 -36.34
N TYR A 77 53.89 42.88 -36.65
CA TYR A 77 55.03 42.63 -37.56
C TYR A 77 56.17 41.84 -36.89
N GLY A 78 56.50 42.13 -35.62
CA GLY A 78 57.58 41.44 -34.90
C GLY A 78 57.25 40.01 -34.49
N VAL A 79 55.99 39.75 -34.14
CA VAL A 79 55.51 38.42 -33.74
C VAL A 79 55.33 37.50 -34.97
N LYS A 80 54.88 38.03 -36.11
CA LYS A 80 54.80 37.27 -37.37
C LYS A 80 56.19 36.89 -37.91
N ALA A 81 57.18 37.76 -37.73
CA ALA A 81 58.57 37.47 -38.10
C ALA A 81 59.19 36.36 -37.24
N ALA A 82 58.96 36.39 -35.91
CA ALA A 82 59.42 35.34 -35.01
C ALA A 82 58.71 33.99 -35.25
N GLY A 83 57.40 34.01 -35.55
CA GLY A 83 56.63 32.80 -35.85
C GLY A 83 57.07 32.09 -37.14
N ARG A 84 57.33 32.84 -38.22
CA ARG A 84 57.83 32.27 -39.48
C ARG A 84 59.25 31.73 -39.36
N ALA A 85 60.10 32.37 -38.56
CA ALA A 85 61.44 31.85 -38.24
C ALA A 85 61.40 30.53 -37.44
N MET A 86 60.28 30.22 -36.78
CA MET A 86 60.04 28.96 -36.06
C MET A 86 59.13 27.98 -36.84
N GLY A 87 58.86 28.22 -38.13
CA GLY A 87 58.05 27.33 -38.97
C GLY A 87 56.55 27.34 -38.66
N LEU A 88 56.04 28.32 -37.92
CA LEU A 88 54.63 28.45 -37.59
C LEU A 88 53.90 29.37 -38.57
N THR A 89 52.81 28.89 -39.16
CA THR A 89 51.88 29.72 -39.96
C THR A 89 50.94 30.50 -39.03
N PRO A 90 50.81 31.84 -39.18
CA PRO A 90 49.88 32.66 -38.38
C PRO A 90 48.41 32.28 -38.60
N ALA A 91 47.57 32.39 -37.56
CA ALA A 91 46.17 31.96 -37.57
C ALA A 91 45.27 32.72 -38.57
N SER A 92 45.61 33.95 -38.94
CA SER A 92 44.91 34.74 -39.96
C SER A 92 45.01 34.15 -41.37
N ASP A 93 46.06 33.38 -41.65
CA ASP A 93 46.28 32.72 -42.95
C ASP A 93 45.51 31.38 -43.08
N ARG A 94 44.80 30.97 -42.01
CA ARG A 94 43.98 29.74 -41.97
C ARG A 94 42.46 29.99 -42.01
N GLY A 95 42.03 31.22 -42.28
CA GLY A 95 40.59 31.55 -42.43
C GLY A 95 39.75 31.39 -41.16
N VAL A 96 40.36 31.50 -39.98
CA VAL A 96 39.64 31.44 -38.70
C VAL A 96 39.03 32.82 -38.41
N ASP A 97 37.71 32.91 -38.39
CA ASP A 97 36.95 34.12 -38.06
C ASP A 97 37.07 34.45 -36.56
N THR A 98 37.84 35.49 -36.23
CA THR A 98 38.04 35.99 -34.85
C THR A 98 36.92 36.92 -34.38
N GLY A 99 35.99 37.32 -35.25
CA GLY A 99 34.90 38.25 -34.94
C GLY A 99 33.87 37.70 -33.93
N GLY A 100 33.71 36.37 -33.86
CA GLY A 100 32.79 35.72 -32.92
C GLY A 100 33.26 35.70 -31.47
N ILE A 101 34.57 35.84 -31.20
CA ILE A 101 35.14 35.75 -29.85
C ILE A 101 35.17 37.13 -29.15
N ALA A 102 35.29 38.22 -29.92
CA ALA A 102 35.28 39.58 -29.39
C ALA A 102 33.90 40.05 -28.90
N ASN A 103 32.81 39.54 -29.49
CA ASN A 103 31.42 39.91 -29.15
C ASN A 103 30.90 39.32 -27.83
N GLY A 104 31.65 38.39 -27.20
CA GLY A 104 31.28 37.76 -25.92
C GLY A 104 31.75 38.50 -24.67
N PHE A 105 32.55 39.57 -24.83
CA PHE A 105 33.08 40.37 -23.71
C PHE A 105 32.61 41.82 -23.83
N PRO A 106 32.10 42.43 -22.73
CA PRO A 106 31.61 43.80 -22.78
C PRO A 106 32.74 44.77 -23.12
N SER A 107 32.47 45.70 -24.04
CA SER A 107 33.45 46.74 -24.40
C SER A 107 33.61 47.75 -23.26
N GLN A 108 34.73 48.47 -23.23
CA GLN A 108 35.03 49.46 -22.19
C GLN A 108 33.95 50.55 -22.08
N GLU A 109 33.30 50.91 -23.19
CA GLU A 109 32.16 51.84 -23.22
C GLU A 109 30.87 51.27 -22.60
N GLN A 110 30.66 49.94 -22.67
CA GLN A 110 29.52 49.26 -22.06
C GLN A 110 29.67 49.08 -20.54
N VAL A 111 30.91 49.03 -20.04
CA VAL A 111 31.23 48.95 -18.61
C VAL A 111 31.19 50.32 -17.92
N LEU A 112 31.49 51.40 -18.66
CA LEU A 112 31.51 52.77 -18.12
C LEU A 112 30.12 53.45 -18.10
N ARG A 113 29.22 53.15 -19.05
CA ARG A 113 27.86 53.74 -19.11
C ARG A 113 27.02 53.62 -17.82
N PRO A 114 26.99 52.49 -17.09
CA PRO A 114 26.25 52.38 -15.83
C PRO A 114 26.87 53.20 -14.69
N VAL A 115 28.19 53.40 -14.72
CA VAL A 115 28.91 54.20 -13.72
C VAL A 115 28.68 55.69 -13.99
N GLU A 116 28.82 56.12 -15.25
CA GLU A 116 28.59 57.50 -15.68
C GLU A 116 27.11 57.93 -15.58
N ALA A 117 26.16 56.98 -15.65
CA ALA A 117 24.74 57.23 -15.38
C ALA A 117 24.44 57.55 -13.90
N VAL A 118 25.31 57.16 -12.97
CA VAL A 118 25.19 57.43 -11.52
C VAL A 118 26.12 58.56 -11.07
N THR A 119 27.29 58.72 -11.70
CA THR A 119 28.31 59.69 -11.28
C THR A 119 28.44 60.94 -12.16
N GLY A 120 27.78 60.99 -13.32
CA GLY A 120 28.06 61.98 -14.37
C GLY A 120 29.35 61.68 -15.15
N GLU A 121 29.61 62.42 -16.24
CA GLU A 121 30.85 62.28 -17.03
C GLU A 121 32.12 62.49 -16.18
N LEU A 122 33.05 61.53 -16.21
CA LEU A 122 34.28 61.59 -15.42
C LEU A 122 35.26 62.64 -15.98
N PRO A 123 35.80 63.56 -15.16
CA PRO A 123 36.63 64.67 -15.62
C PRO A 123 38.01 64.23 -16.17
N LYS A 124 38.39 64.74 -17.35
CA LYS A 124 39.74 64.55 -17.94
C LYS A 124 40.76 65.55 -17.35
N PRO A 125 42.01 65.14 -17.06
CA PRO A 125 43.02 66.04 -16.51
C PRO A 125 43.38 67.12 -17.53
N LYS A 126 43.57 68.36 -17.05
CA LYS A 126 43.92 69.51 -17.92
C LYS A 126 45.27 70.14 -17.58
N THR A 127 46.01 69.57 -16.62
CA THR A 127 47.32 70.08 -16.15
C THR A 127 48.38 68.99 -16.05
N LEU A 128 49.64 69.33 -16.37
CA LEU A 128 50.79 68.42 -16.37
C LEU A 128 51.00 67.67 -15.03
N PRO A 129 50.86 68.32 -13.85
CA PRO A 129 50.90 67.61 -12.56
C PRO A 129 49.70 66.68 -12.34
N GLY A 130 48.52 67.04 -12.85
CA GLY A 130 47.32 66.20 -12.84
C GLY A 130 47.46 64.96 -13.73
N GLU A 131 48.20 65.07 -14.84
CA GLU A 131 48.54 63.95 -15.73
C GLU A 131 49.51 62.96 -15.07
N VAL A 132 50.52 63.47 -14.35
CA VAL A 132 51.48 62.66 -13.58
C VAL A 132 50.81 61.96 -12.39
N VAL A 133 49.86 62.62 -11.70
CA VAL A 133 49.09 62.00 -10.61
C VAL A 133 48.07 60.97 -11.14
N ASN A 134 47.41 61.22 -12.27
CA ASN A 134 46.51 60.23 -12.90
C ASN A 134 47.30 58.97 -13.30
N THR A 135 48.50 59.14 -13.85
CA THR A 135 49.40 58.03 -14.19
C THR A 135 49.93 57.31 -12.93
N LEU A 136 50.23 58.02 -11.86
CA LEU A 136 50.63 57.41 -10.57
C LEU A 136 49.48 56.65 -9.89
N ALA A 137 48.24 57.12 -10.01
CA ALA A 137 47.05 56.48 -9.44
C ALA A 137 46.63 55.20 -10.19
N GLU A 138 46.83 55.15 -11.51
CA GLU A 138 46.57 53.96 -12.34
C GLU A 138 47.57 52.82 -12.08
N PHE A 139 48.73 53.10 -11.47
CA PHE A 139 49.82 52.13 -11.26
C PHE A 139 50.19 51.82 -9.79
N ALA A 140 49.43 52.25 -8.78
CA ALA A 140 49.87 52.11 -7.38
C ALA A 140 48.82 51.71 -6.32
N PRO A 141 48.45 50.42 -6.18
CA PRO A 141 47.79 49.93 -4.96
C PRO A 141 48.73 49.82 -3.75
N ASN A 142 50.05 49.73 -3.96
CA ASN A 142 51.00 49.31 -2.91
C ASN A 142 51.84 50.42 -2.26
N ALA A 143 51.73 51.69 -2.67
CA ALA A 143 52.61 52.77 -2.17
C ALA A 143 52.11 53.49 -0.90
N LEU A 144 50.85 53.30 -0.49
CA LEU A 144 50.23 54.07 0.61
C LEU A 144 50.10 53.32 1.96
N LEU A 145 50.33 52.00 2.03
CA LEU A 145 50.02 51.19 3.23
C LEU A 145 51.22 50.47 3.89
N GLY A 146 52.47 50.77 3.52
CA GLY A 146 53.68 50.19 4.12
C GLY A 146 54.30 51.02 5.24
N GLY A 147 54.61 50.41 6.39
CA GLY A 147 55.30 51.04 7.52
C GLY A 147 56.81 51.19 7.30
N GLY A 148 57.34 52.42 7.45
CA GLY A 148 58.75 52.79 7.34
C GLY A 148 58.96 54.31 7.41
N SER A 149 60.14 54.80 7.79
CA SER A 149 60.39 56.25 7.92
C SER A 149 60.35 56.95 6.55
N ILE A 150 59.92 58.22 6.51
CA ILE A 150 59.79 59.01 5.27
C ILE A 150 61.12 59.11 4.51
N ALA A 151 62.26 59.13 5.21
CA ALA A 151 63.60 59.12 4.59
C ALA A 151 63.91 57.81 3.83
N GLN A 152 63.44 56.67 4.31
CA GLN A 152 63.60 55.37 3.64
C GLN A 152 62.71 55.26 2.39
N ARG A 153 61.53 55.92 2.41
CA ARG A 153 60.61 55.98 1.26
C ARG A 153 61.12 56.89 0.14
N VAL A 154 61.74 58.02 0.50
CA VAL A 154 62.36 58.93 -0.47
C VAL A 154 63.60 58.28 -1.11
N GLY A 155 64.42 57.54 -0.36
CA GLY A 155 65.60 56.85 -0.90
C GLY A 155 65.32 55.75 -1.94
N GLN A 156 64.19 55.04 -1.82
CA GLN A 156 63.81 53.96 -2.76
C GLN A 156 63.16 54.45 -4.06
N VAL A 157 62.69 55.70 -4.09
CA VAL A 157 62.09 56.32 -5.28
C VAL A 157 63.11 57.22 -6.00
N VAL A 158 63.99 57.90 -5.25
CA VAL A 158 64.93 58.88 -5.82
C VAL A 158 66.08 58.23 -6.58
N VAL A 159 66.58 57.05 -6.16
CA VAL A 159 67.74 56.41 -6.84
C VAL A 159 67.40 55.86 -8.23
N PRO A 160 66.27 55.14 -8.44
CA PRO A 160 65.83 54.77 -9.79
C PRO A 160 65.33 55.96 -10.62
N ALA A 161 64.74 56.99 -9.98
CA ALA A 161 64.26 58.19 -10.66
C ALA A 161 65.42 59.05 -11.18
N LEU A 162 66.51 59.22 -10.42
CA LEU A 162 67.70 59.95 -10.88
C LEU A 162 68.45 59.20 -12.01
N ALA A 163 68.45 57.86 -12.00
CA ALA A 163 69.00 57.05 -13.09
C ALA A 163 68.14 57.11 -14.37
N SER A 164 66.81 57.11 -14.25
CA SER A 164 65.86 57.28 -15.36
C SER A 164 65.80 58.71 -15.91
N GLU A 165 66.05 59.73 -15.07
CA GLU A 165 66.11 61.14 -15.48
C GLU A 165 67.38 61.40 -16.29
N ALA A 166 68.53 60.87 -15.86
CA ALA A 166 69.81 61.00 -16.58
C ALA A 166 69.82 60.23 -17.92
N ALA A 167 69.26 59.01 -17.96
CA ALA A 167 69.12 58.24 -19.20
C ALA A 167 68.05 58.80 -20.16
N GLY A 168 66.97 59.37 -19.61
CA GLY A 168 65.94 60.06 -20.38
C GLY A 168 66.42 61.36 -21.01
N GLN A 169 67.24 62.14 -20.30
CA GLN A 169 67.85 63.35 -20.87
C GLN A 169 68.90 63.04 -21.94
N ALA A 170 69.61 61.90 -21.85
CA ALA A 170 70.51 61.43 -22.90
C ALA A 170 69.76 60.91 -24.14
N ALA A 171 68.68 60.14 -23.97
CA ALA A 171 67.88 59.61 -25.09
C ALA A 171 67.08 60.70 -25.83
N ARG A 172 66.62 61.74 -25.11
CA ARG A 172 65.90 62.89 -25.68
C ARG A 172 66.74 63.73 -26.64
N GLN A 173 68.07 63.67 -26.55
CA GLN A 173 68.99 64.34 -27.46
C GLN A 173 69.31 63.52 -28.73
N VAL A 174 69.01 62.22 -28.76
CA VAL A 174 69.41 61.30 -29.85
C VAL A 174 68.22 60.70 -30.60
N ALA A 175 67.11 60.39 -29.93
CA ALA A 175 65.88 59.88 -30.56
C ALA A 175 64.63 60.17 -29.68
N PRO A 176 63.90 61.28 -29.93
CA PRO A 176 62.78 61.71 -29.09
C PRO A 176 61.64 60.68 -28.98
N SER A 177 61.45 59.81 -29.97
CA SER A 177 60.41 58.77 -29.99
C SER A 177 60.75 57.52 -29.18
N ALA A 178 62.00 57.35 -28.71
CA ALA A 178 62.47 56.17 -27.97
C ALA A 178 62.73 56.43 -26.47
N GLU A 179 62.57 57.68 -26.00
CA GLU A 179 62.74 58.12 -24.61
C GLU A 179 62.01 57.22 -23.57
N PRO A 180 60.77 56.73 -23.82
CA PRO A 180 60.07 55.89 -22.85
C PRO A 180 60.71 54.50 -22.66
N PHE A 181 61.28 53.91 -23.73
CA PHE A 181 61.81 52.55 -23.72
C PHE A 181 63.20 52.47 -23.07
N ALA A 182 64.02 53.51 -23.19
CA ALA A 182 65.33 53.57 -22.56
C ALA A 182 65.23 53.70 -21.02
N ARG A 183 64.24 54.45 -20.52
CA ARG A 183 63.95 54.55 -19.07
C ARG A 183 63.51 53.20 -18.48
N PHE A 184 62.74 52.41 -19.23
CA PHE A 184 62.27 51.10 -18.80
C PHE A 184 63.38 50.02 -18.80
N ALA A 185 64.26 50.01 -19.82
CA ALA A 185 65.35 49.03 -19.92
C ALA A 185 66.45 49.20 -18.85
N ALA A 186 66.79 50.44 -18.48
CA ALA A 186 67.79 50.73 -17.46
C ALA A 186 67.32 50.31 -16.05
N ALA A 187 66.02 50.42 -15.78
CA ALA A 187 65.42 49.99 -14.51
C ALA A 187 65.43 48.46 -14.31
N LEU A 188 65.55 47.67 -15.39
CA LEU A 188 65.56 46.20 -15.35
C LEU A 188 66.96 45.56 -15.42
N GLY A 189 67.99 46.26 -15.91
CA GLY A 189 69.29 45.65 -16.23
C GLY A 189 70.40 45.71 -15.16
N GLY A 190 70.34 46.62 -14.19
CA GLY A 190 71.50 46.95 -13.34
C GLY A 190 71.86 45.99 -12.20
N GLY A 191 70.98 45.05 -11.83
CA GLY A 191 71.12 44.29 -10.56
C GLY A 191 71.66 42.84 -10.63
N VAL A 192 71.82 42.25 -11.83
CA VAL A 192 71.93 40.78 -11.96
C VAL A 192 73.37 40.24 -12.10
N GLY A 193 74.36 41.07 -12.46
CA GLY A 193 75.69 40.59 -12.86
C GLY A 193 76.58 40.01 -11.75
N ALA A 194 76.47 40.47 -10.50
CA ALA A 194 77.41 40.09 -9.43
C ALA A 194 77.00 38.84 -8.62
N ALA A 195 75.72 38.44 -8.66
CA ALA A 195 75.22 37.30 -7.87
C ALA A 195 75.46 35.93 -8.55
N VAL A 196 75.64 35.91 -9.88
CA VAL A 196 75.73 34.67 -10.68
C VAL A 196 77.07 33.93 -10.51
N ALA A 197 78.15 34.61 -10.14
CA ALA A 197 79.48 34.01 -10.03
C ALA A 197 79.71 33.19 -8.73
N GLN A 198 78.82 33.26 -7.74
CA GLN A 198 78.98 32.60 -6.43
C GLN A 198 77.93 31.53 -6.09
N ALA A 199 77.03 31.19 -7.03
CA ALA A 199 75.96 30.22 -6.76
C ALA A 199 76.50 28.76 -6.70
N PRO A 200 76.13 27.97 -5.67
CA PRO A 200 76.59 26.58 -5.52
C PRO A 200 76.01 25.66 -6.61
N LYS A 201 76.87 24.92 -7.32
CA LYS A 201 76.53 24.03 -8.45
C LYS A 201 76.11 22.60 -8.05
N ALA A 202 76.12 22.27 -6.76
CA ALA A 202 75.97 20.88 -6.29
C ALA A 202 74.51 20.37 -6.31
N SER A 203 73.53 21.24 -6.04
CA SER A 203 72.10 20.89 -5.97
C SER A 203 71.51 20.47 -7.32
N SER A 204 71.90 21.13 -8.42
CA SER A 204 71.42 20.82 -9.77
C SER A 204 71.99 19.51 -10.34
N VAL A 205 73.22 19.14 -9.99
CA VAL A 205 73.85 17.87 -10.39
C VAL A 205 73.21 16.68 -9.67
N LEU A 206 73.01 16.79 -8.35
CA LEU A 206 72.32 15.77 -7.56
C LEU A 206 70.87 15.57 -8.01
N MET A 207 70.16 16.66 -8.34
CA MET A 207 68.79 16.59 -8.84
C MET A 207 68.72 15.88 -10.21
N ARG A 208 69.66 16.15 -11.12
CA ARG A 208 69.71 15.48 -12.42
C ARG A 208 70.00 13.97 -12.27
N GLN A 209 70.92 13.60 -11.39
CA GLN A 209 71.24 12.19 -11.11
C GLN A 209 70.07 11.44 -10.43
N ALA A 210 69.29 12.15 -9.61
CA ALA A 210 68.08 11.61 -8.98
C ALA A 210 66.91 11.43 -9.96
N LEU A 211 66.90 12.20 -11.07
CA LEU A 211 65.93 12.12 -12.16
C LEU A 211 66.37 11.20 -13.31
N ASP A 212 67.51 10.51 -13.17
CA ASP A 212 67.99 9.54 -14.13
C ASP A 212 66.96 8.40 -14.32
N GLY A 213 66.55 8.13 -15.56
CA GLY A 213 65.47 7.18 -15.89
C GLY A 213 64.04 7.74 -15.85
N VAL A 214 63.87 9.04 -15.58
CA VAL A 214 62.56 9.73 -15.58
C VAL A 214 62.37 10.50 -16.88
N SER A 215 61.23 10.29 -17.56
CA SER A 215 60.95 10.98 -18.82
C SER A 215 60.41 12.41 -18.61
N PRO A 216 60.51 13.31 -19.61
CA PRO A 216 59.82 14.59 -19.57
C PRO A 216 58.29 14.47 -19.45
N GLU A 217 57.72 13.37 -19.94
CA GLU A 217 56.30 13.04 -19.84
C GLU A 217 55.93 12.64 -18.40
N ASP A 218 56.78 11.88 -17.72
CA ASP A 218 56.61 11.53 -16.30
C ASP A 218 56.59 12.81 -15.44
N LEU A 219 57.46 13.78 -15.75
CA LEU A 219 57.46 15.09 -15.10
C LEU A 219 56.25 15.95 -15.45
N ALA A 220 55.69 15.80 -16.66
CA ALA A 220 54.42 16.43 -17.04
C ALA A 220 53.26 15.86 -16.24
N ALA A 221 53.13 14.54 -16.20
CA ALA A 221 52.12 13.85 -15.43
C ALA A 221 52.25 14.11 -13.92
N ALA A 222 53.47 14.16 -13.36
CA ALA A 222 53.68 14.50 -11.96
C ALA A 222 53.29 15.96 -11.63
N GLN A 223 53.53 16.90 -12.56
CA GLN A 223 53.03 18.28 -12.38
C GLN A 223 51.50 18.32 -12.39
N VAL A 224 50.87 17.65 -13.36
CA VAL A 224 49.41 17.57 -13.45
C VAL A 224 48.83 16.98 -12.17
N LEU A 225 49.44 15.91 -11.62
CA LEU A 225 49.02 15.32 -10.35
C LEU A 225 49.15 16.31 -9.18
N ARG A 226 50.23 17.08 -9.10
CA ARG A 226 50.42 18.11 -8.06
C ARG A 226 49.40 19.25 -8.18
N GLU A 227 49.10 19.69 -9.40
CA GLU A 227 48.09 20.73 -9.66
C GLU A 227 46.68 20.22 -9.32
N GLN A 228 46.33 19.00 -9.73
CA GLN A 228 45.07 18.35 -9.38
C GLN A 228 44.92 18.17 -7.86
N SER A 229 45.99 17.76 -7.19
CA SER A 229 46.05 17.59 -5.74
C SER A 229 45.81 18.91 -5.00
N LYS A 230 46.39 20.02 -5.47
CA LYS A 230 46.14 21.37 -4.93
C LYS A 230 44.74 21.89 -5.22
N ALA A 231 44.16 21.49 -6.35
CA ALA A 231 42.81 21.86 -6.74
C ALA A 231 41.71 21.03 -6.04
N LEU A 232 42.07 20.04 -5.21
CA LEU A 232 41.08 19.30 -4.43
C LEU A 232 40.35 20.22 -3.44
N PRO A 233 39.03 20.03 -3.27
CA PRO A 233 38.25 20.84 -2.35
C PRO A 233 38.70 20.58 -0.90
N GLY A 234 38.62 21.61 -0.03
CA GLY A 234 39.12 21.53 1.35
C GLY A 234 40.56 22.01 1.54
N GLY A 235 41.11 22.77 0.58
CA GLY A 235 42.44 23.38 0.67
C GLY A 235 43.56 22.63 -0.06
N GLY A 236 43.26 21.49 -0.67
CA GLY A 236 44.21 20.69 -1.44
C GLY A 236 45.24 19.94 -0.59
N ILE A 237 46.01 19.08 -1.25
CA ILE A 237 47.15 18.39 -0.64
C ILE A 237 48.44 18.83 -1.34
N ASP A 238 49.43 19.24 -0.57
CA ASP A 238 50.72 19.66 -1.12
C ASP A 238 51.62 18.45 -1.35
N LEU A 239 51.49 17.81 -2.52
CA LEU A 239 52.40 16.72 -2.93
C LEU A 239 53.80 17.27 -3.24
N THR A 240 54.81 16.62 -2.69
CA THR A 240 56.20 16.86 -3.09
C THR A 240 56.47 16.22 -4.46
N LEU A 241 57.49 16.72 -5.16
CA LEU A 241 57.85 16.21 -6.48
C LEU A 241 58.21 14.72 -6.42
N ASP A 242 58.91 14.26 -5.39
CA ASP A 242 59.26 12.85 -5.23
C ASP A 242 58.03 11.95 -5.03
N GLU A 243 57.04 12.37 -4.24
CA GLU A 243 55.78 11.62 -4.06
C GLU A 243 55.02 11.49 -5.38
N ALA A 244 54.82 12.62 -6.08
CA ALA A 244 54.09 12.64 -7.34
C ALA A 244 54.79 11.86 -8.45
N LEU A 245 56.11 11.99 -8.56
CA LEU A 245 56.89 11.30 -9.59
C LEU A 245 56.96 9.80 -9.34
N ASN A 246 57.11 9.36 -8.08
CA ASN A 246 57.10 7.94 -7.77
C ASN A 246 55.71 7.32 -8.01
N HIS A 247 54.64 8.03 -7.71
CA HIS A 247 53.29 7.57 -8.04
C HIS A 247 53.10 7.40 -9.55
N VAL A 248 53.43 8.42 -10.35
CA VAL A 248 53.30 8.39 -11.82
C VAL A 248 54.18 7.32 -12.46
N THR A 249 55.38 7.10 -11.92
CA THR A 249 56.36 6.17 -12.52
C THR A 249 56.28 4.74 -11.99
N GLY A 250 55.40 4.46 -11.02
CA GLY A 250 55.34 3.15 -10.35
C GLY A 250 56.57 2.86 -9.47
N GLY A 251 57.17 3.89 -8.88
CA GLY A 251 58.31 3.77 -7.95
C GLY A 251 59.68 3.85 -8.60
N ARG A 252 59.79 4.13 -9.92
CA ARG A 252 61.09 4.24 -10.61
C ARG A 252 61.90 5.45 -10.14
N ALA A 253 61.25 6.48 -9.60
CA ALA A 253 61.90 7.70 -9.09
C ALA A 253 62.43 7.57 -7.64
N ALA A 254 62.73 6.35 -7.17
CA ALA A 254 63.11 6.08 -5.78
C ALA A 254 64.35 6.87 -5.30
N ARG A 255 65.28 7.19 -6.21
CA ARG A 255 66.46 8.03 -5.90
C ARG A 255 66.06 9.43 -5.43
N LEU A 256 64.98 9.98 -5.99
CA LEU A 256 64.47 11.30 -5.60
C LEU A 256 63.87 11.29 -4.20
N SER A 257 63.20 10.20 -3.82
CA SER A 257 62.76 9.95 -2.44
C SER A 257 63.95 9.82 -1.48
N GLN A 258 65.05 9.20 -1.90
CA GLN A 258 66.25 9.14 -1.06
C GLN A 258 66.87 10.53 -0.85
N VAL A 259 66.87 11.39 -1.88
CA VAL A 259 67.28 12.79 -1.77
C VAL A 259 66.36 13.56 -0.82
N SER A 260 65.04 13.45 -0.96
CA SER A 260 64.08 14.12 -0.06
C SER A 260 64.26 13.66 1.39
N ARG A 261 64.52 12.36 1.62
CA ARG A 261 64.84 11.81 2.94
C ARG A 261 66.08 12.46 3.55
N VAL A 262 67.15 12.59 2.77
CA VAL A 262 68.41 13.14 3.28
C VAL A 262 68.26 14.62 3.59
N VAL A 263 67.55 15.39 2.76
CA VAL A 263 67.25 16.80 3.00
C VAL A 263 66.35 17.00 4.23
N ALA A 264 65.32 16.15 4.40
CA ALA A 264 64.48 16.19 5.60
C ALA A 264 65.26 15.90 6.91
N ASN A 265 66.38 15.16 6.80
CA ASN A 265 67.26 14.78 7.92
C ASN A 265 68.57 15.58 7.99
N SER A 266 68.76 16.63 7.18
CA SER A 266 70.02 17.39 7.12
C SER A 266 70.14 18.50 8.16
N GLY A 267 69.06 18.84 8.87
CA GLY A 267 68.98 20.07 9.68
C GLY A 267 68.84 21.34 8.83
N GLY A 268 68.65 22.49 9.47
CA GLY A 268 68.54 23.80 8.79
C GLY A 268 67.18 24.13 8.19
N GLU A 269 67.16 25.07 7.24
CA GLU A 269 65.93 25.57 6.60
C GLU A 269 65.29 24.55 5.65
N GLY A 270 66.09 23.77 4.90
CA GLY A 270 65.57 22.72 4.01
C GLY A 270 64.87 21.58 4.75
N ALA A 271 65.44 21.15 5.89
CA ALA A 271 64.79 20.19 6.76
C ALA A 271 63.50 20.77 7.37
N ARG A 272 63.48 22.05 7.76
CA ARG A 272 62.26 22.70 8.25
C ARG A 272 61.16 22.73 7.18
N ALA A 273 61.47 23.18 5.96
CA ALA A 273 60.50 23.29 4.87
C ALA A 273 59.88 21.93 4.48
N LEU A 274 60.71 20.88 4.32
CA LEU A 274 60.18 19.53 4.02
C LEU A 274 59.42 18.93 5.20
N ASN A 275 59.93 19.07 6.44
CA ASN A 275 59.23 18.54 7.60
C ASN A 275 57.92 19.28 7.89
N GLU A 276 57.84 20.58 7.60
CA GLU A 276 56.61 21.38 7.69
C GLU A 276 55.58 20.93 6.65
N ALA A 277 56.01 20.72 5.39
CA ALA A 277 55.15 20.16 4.35
C ALA A 277 54.60 18.77 4.72
N TYR A 278 55.43 17.89 5.31
CA TYR A 278 54.96 16.58 5.78
C TYR A 278 54.14 16.66 7.08
N ALA A 279 54.41 17.61 7.96
CA ALA A 279 53.69 17.79 9.22
C ALA A 279 52.28 18.37 9.01
N ALA A 280 52.08 19.21 7.98
CA ALA A 280 50.76 19.70 7.59
C ALA A 280 49.88 18.61 6.94
N ARG A 281 50.48 17.51 6.47
CA ARG A 281 49.81 16.49 5.66
C ARG A 281 48.59 15.84 6.33
N PRO A 282 48.64 15.40 7.60
CA PRO A 282 47.46 14.79 8.25
C PRO A 282 46.25 15.74 8.24
N GLY A 283 46.46 17.03 8.52
CA GLY A 283 45.40 18.04 8.49
C GLY A 283 44.87 18.31 7.07
N GLN A 284 45.75 18.34 6.05
CA GLN A 284 45.35 18.44 4.65
C GLN A 284 44.48 17.25 4.22
N VAL A 285 44.90 16.02 4.58
CA VAL A 285 44.18 14.79 4.25
C VAL A 285 42.80 14.76 4.95
N GLU A 286 42.74 15.13 6.22
CA GLU A 286 41.47 15.18 6.96
C GLU A 286 40.51 16.23 6.38
N ASN A 287 40.98 17.44 6.08
CA ASN A 287 40.16 18.53 5.54
C ASN A 287 39.63 18.23 4.14
N VAL A 288 40.51 17.74 3.25
CA VAL A 288 40.12 17.30 1.90
C VAL A 288 39.16 16.11 2.00
N GLY A 289 39.45 15.12 2.85
CA GLY A 289 38.57 13.98 3.07
C GLY A 289 37.18 14.39 3.53
N ARG A 290 37.07 15.22 4.58
CA ARG A 290 35.78 15.70 5.08
C ARG A 290 35.00 16.48 4.01
N THR A 291 35.69 17.29 3.21
CA THR A 291 35.03 18.12 2.19
C THR A 291 34.58 17.30 0.98
N VAL A 292 35.42 16.37 0.48
CA VAL A 292 35.04 15.48 -0.62
C VAL A 292 33.90 14.56 -0.20
N LEU A 293 33.94 13.98 1.00
CA LEU A 293 32.86 13.15 1.54
C LEU A 293 31.57 13.96 1.79
N GLY A 294 31.71 15.23 2.17
CA GLY A 294 30.61 16.21 2.21
C GLY A 294 29.92 16.42 0.86
N GLY A 295 30.65 16.26 -0.24
CA GLY A 295 30.10 16.31 -1.60
C GLY A 295 29.27 15.07 -1.98
N ILE A 296 29.40 13.96 -1.24
CA ILE A 296 28.63 12.72 -1.47
C ILE A 296 27.27 12.83 -0.76
N ALA A 297 27.31 13.11 0.53
CA ALA A 297 26.17 13.35 1.41
C ALA A 297 26.58 14.33 2.50
N PRO A 298 25.67 15.10 3.11
CA PRO A 298 25.96 15.82 4.35
C PRO A 298 26.23 14.83 5.50
N GLU A 299 26.77 15.32 6.63
CA GLU A 299 26.97 14.50 7.82
C GLU A 299 25.61 14.09 8.40
N ASN A 300 25.38 12.78 8.54
CA ASN A 300 24.08 12.26 8.95
C ASN A 300 23.92 12.35 10.49
N ALA A 301 22.91 13.09 10.94
CA ALA A 301 22.60 13.27 12.36
C ALA A 301 22.02 12.02 13.04
N ALA A 302 21.55 11.02 12.28
CA ALA A 302 20.95 9.78 12.77
C ALA A 302 21.50 8.52 12.07
N PRO A 303 22.77 8.12 12.33
CA PRO A 303 23.42 6.99 11.65
C PRO A 303 22.68 5.65 11.81
N SER A 304 21.95 5.47 12.92
CA SER A 304 21.21 4.25 13.22
C SER A 304 19.97 4.05 12.35
N ALA A 305 19.40 5.12 11.78
CA ALA A 305 18.23 5.03 10.91
C ALA A 305 18.58 4.59 9.48
N VAL A 306 19.82 4.86 9.04
CA VAL A 306 20.27 4.60 7.65
C VAL A 306 20.10 3.13 7.27
N GLY A 307 20.37 2.20 8.19
CA GLY A 307 20.21 0.76 7.91
C GLY A 307 18.76 0.38 7.59
N LEU A 308 17.78 0.94 8.31
CA LEU A 308 16.35 0.71 8.06
C LEU A 308 15.89 1.41 6.78
N ASP A 309 16.39 2.61 6.49
CA ASP A 309 16.07 3.35 5.27
C ASP A 309 16.60 2.64 4.02
N VAL A 310 17.84 2.12 4.09
CA VAL A 310 18.43 1.28 3.04
C VAL A 310 17.60 0.00 2.88
N GLN A 311 17.21 -0.66 3.97
CA GLN A 311 16.38 -1.86 3.91
C GLN A 311 15.04 -1.60 3.22
N ALA A 312 14.35 -0.50 3.59
CA ALA A 312 13.07 -0.13 3.01
C ALA A 312 13.20 0.20 1.51
N ALA A 313 14.24 0.96 1.13
CA ALA A 313 14.53 1.29 -0.26
C ALA A 313 14.89 0.05 -1.08
N ALA A 314 15.65 -0.88 -0.50
CA ALA A 314 15.98 -2.16 -1.13
C ALA A 314 14.74 -3.05 -1.32
N ARG A 315 13.84 -3.13 -0.34
CA ARG A 315 12.55 -3.86 -0.46
C ARG A 315 11.68 -3.27 -1.57
N ALA A 316 11.60 -1.94 -1.67
CA ALA A 316 10.90 -1.27 -2.76
C ALA A 316 11.56 -1.58 -4.12
N GLY A 317 12.88 -1.56 -4.18
CA GLY A 317 13.66 -1.93 -5.38
C GLY A 317 13.45 -3.39 -5.79
N LEU A 318 13.38 -4.32 -4.83
CA LEU A 318 13.11 -5.73 -5.06
C LEU A 318 11.72 -5.93 -5.67
N GLY A 319 10.70 -5.22 -5.19
CA GLY A 319 9.36 -5.23 -5.78
C GLY A 319 9.27 -4.68 -7.21
N GLN A 320 10.21 -3.83 -7.61
CA GLN A 320 10.29 -3.25 -8.96
C GLN A 320 11.08 -4.13 -9.96
N THR A 321 11.67 -5.23 -9.50
CA THR A 321 12.32 -6.20 -10.40
C THR A 321 11.28 -6.94 -11.24
N PRO A 322 11.62 -7.44 -12.45
CA PRO A 322 10.71 -8.27 -13.23
C PRO A 322 10.14 -9.44 -12.41
N GLU A 323 10.96 -10.08 -11.57
CA GLU A 323 10.57 -11.18 -10.69
C GLU A 323 9.64 -10.72 -9.57
N GLY A 324 9.91 -9.55 -8.96
CA GLY A 324 9.04 -8.97 -7.92
C GLY A 324 7.66 -8.55 -8.47
N MET A 325 7.64 -7.96 -9.66
CA MET A 325 6.41 -7.63 -10.38
C MET A 325 5.63 -8.88 -10.79
N ALA A 326 6.33 -9.92 -11.26
CA ALA A 326 5.70 -11.21 -11.59
C ALA A 326 5.07 -11.86 -10.36
N LEU A 327 5.73 -11.82 -9.19
CA LEU A 327 5.14 -12.34 -7.95
C LEU A 327 3.91 -11.54 -7.53
N THR A 328 3.95 -10.22 -7.68
CA THR A 328 2.82 -9.34 -7.35
C THR A 328 1.63 -9.65 -8.27
N ALA A 329 1.85 -9.71 -9.59
CA ALA A 329 0.83 -10.05 -10.57
C ALA A 329 0.25 -11.46 -10.36
N ALA A 330 1.10 -12.45 -10.04
CA ALA A 330 0.65 -13.81 -9.74
C ALA A 330 -0.22 -13.85 -8.47
N ARG A 331 0.15 -13.12 -7.41
CA ARG A 331 -0.65 -13.02 -6.19
C ARG A 331 -1.99 -12.32 -6.45
N ASP A 332 -2.00 -11.26 -7.24
CA ASP A 332 -3.23 -10.54 -7.59
C ASP A 332 -4.16 -11.41 -8.45
N ALA A 333 -3.61 -12.26 -9.32
CA ALA A 333 -4.38 -13.19 -10.15
C ALA A 333 -5.09 -14.28 -9.34
N VAL A 334 -4.58 -14.65 -8.15
CA VAL A 334 -5.28 -15.54 -7.20
C VAL A 334 -6.59 -14.91 -6.72
N GLY A 335 -6.61 -13.59 -6.57
CA GLY A 335 -7.77 -12.81 -6.12
C GLY A 335 -7.73 -12.47 -4.63
N PRO A 336 -8.77 -11.76 -4.13
CA PRO A 336 -8.86 -11.39 -2.72
C PRO A 336 -9.00 -12.62 -1.82
N ARG A 337 -8.52 -12.52 -0.59
CA ARG A 337 -8.66 -13.58 0.41
C ARG A 337 -10.13 -13.79 0.77
N VAL A 338 -10.59 -15.03 0.64
CA VAL A 338 -11.98 -15.44 0.92
C VAL A 338 -12.00 -16.36 2.14
N THR A 339 -12.58 -15.88 3.23
CA THR A 339 -12.77 -16.69 4.45
C THR A 339 -13.87 -17.74 4.25
N ALA A 340 -13.89 -18.75 5.11
CA ALA A 340 -14.91 -19.80 5.04
C ALA A 340 -16.34 -19.24 5.17
N ASP A 341 -16.53 -18.29 6.09
CA ASP A 341 -17.82 -17.59 6.28
C ASP A 341 -18.21 -16.76 5.05
N GLN A 342 -17.28 -16.00 4.46
CA GLN A 342 -17.54 -15.23 3.25
C GLN A 342 -17.98 -16.12 2.09
N ALA A 343 -17.30 -17.26 1.89
CA ALA A 343 -17.69 -18.23 0.87
C ALA A 343 -19.06 -18.84 1.18
N GLY A 344 -19.30 -19.25 2.43
CA GLY A 344 -20.57 -19.83 2.86
C GLY A 344 -21.77 -18.91 2.64
N ARG A 345 -21.63 -17.61 2.94
CA ARG A 345 -22.67 -16.59 2.71
C ARG A 345 -23.07 -16.44 1.24
N VAL A 346 -22.22 -16.84 0.30
CA VAL A 346 -22.53 -16.83 -1.13
C VAL A 346 -23.03 -18.20 -1.57
N ILE A 347 -22.29 -19.27 -1.26
CA ILE A 347 -22.58 -20.63 -1.70
C ILE A 347 -23.97 -21.07 -1.22
N GLN A 348 -24.27 -20.86 0.06
CA GLN A 348 -25.48 -21.38 0.67
C GLN A 348 -26.79 -20.85 0.06
N PRO A 349 -27.01 -19.52 -0.06
CA PRO A 349 -28.23 -19.02 -0.70
C PRO A 349 -28.30 -19.33 -2.19
N GLN A 350 -27.16 -19.36 -2.89
CA GLN A 350 -27.10 -19.71 -4.32
C GLN A 350 -27.54 -21.17 -4.55
N MET A 351 -26.98 -22.10 -3.79
CA MET A 351 -27.34 -23.52 -3.90
C MET A 351 -28.77 -23.78 -3.42
N ARG A 352 -29.23 -23.04 -2.42
CA ARG A 352 -30.63 -23.09 -1.99
C ARG A 352 -31.58 -22.64 -3.10
N GLY A 353 -31.25 -21.55 -3.80
CA GLY A 353 -32.02 -21.09 -4.95
C GLY A 353 -32.09 -22.12 -6.09
N VAL A 354 -31.00 -22.85 -6.34
CA VAL A 354 -30.98 -23.95 -7.33
C VAL A 354 -31.95 -25.07 -6.89
N LEU A 355 -31.92 -25.47 -5.63
CA LEU A 355 -32.84 -26.47 -5.09
C LEU A 355 -34.30 -26.00 -5.20
N ASP A 356 -34.60 -24.78 -4.74
CA ASP A 356 -35.95 -24.23 -4.75
C ASP A 356 -36.50 -24.10 -6.18
N ALA A 357 -35.67 -23.72 -7.15
CA ALA A 357 -36.05 -23.66 -8.56
C ALA A 357 -36.36 -25.06 -9.15
N ARG A 358 -35.55 -26.08 -8.82
CA ARG A 358 -35.79 -27.46 -9.26
C ARG A 358 -37.07 -28.02 -8.63
N GLU A 359 -37.28 -27.74 -7.35
CA GLU A 359 -38.47 -28.16 -6.61
C GLU A 359 -39.74 -27.48 -7.13
N ALA A 360 -39.66 -26.18 -7.45
CA ALA A 360 -40.77 -25.45 -8.06
C ALA A 360 -41.14 -26.03 -9.43
N ALA A 361 -40.15 -26.30 -10.30
CA ALA A 361 -40.38 -26.89 -11.61
C ALA A 361 -41.02 -28.29 -11.50
N ARG A 362 -40.51 -29.12 -10.57
CA ARG A 362 -41.10 -30.43 -10.27
C ARG A 362 -42.55 -30.31 -9.80
N SER A 363 -42.82 -29.42 -8.85
CA SER A 363 -44.15 -29.22 -8.27
C SER A 363 -45.15 -28.68 -9.29
N GLU A 364 -44.74 -27.75 -10.13
CA GLU A 364 -45.60 -27.16 -11.16
C GLU A 364 -45.99 -28.21 -12.23
N GLN A 365 -45.02 -29.01 -12.66
CA GLN A 365 -45.28 -30.10 -13.60
C GLN A 365 -46.17 -31.18 -12.96
N ALA A 366 -45.89 -31.56 -11.71
CA ALA A 366 -46.73 -32.49 -10.96
C ALA A 366 -48.17 -31.99 -10.83
N ALA A 367 -48.37 -30.70 -10.54
CA ALA A 367 -49.69 -30.10 -10.43
C ALA A 367 -50.47 -30.21 -11.76
N ARG A 368 -49.82 -29.98 -12.90
CA ARG A 368 -50.42 -30.16 -14.23
C ARG A 368 -50.78 -31.62 -14.52
N ASP A 369 -49.82 -32.53 -14.30
CA ASP A 369 -50.00 -33.95 -14.64
C ASP A 369 -51.07 -34.61 -13.75
N TYR A 370 -51.06 -34.35 -12.44
CA TYR A 370 -52.10 -34.86 -11.54
C TYR A 370 -53.45 -34.15 -11.73
N ALA A 371 -53.49 -32.91 -12.22
CA ALA A 371 -54.76 -32.29 -12.62
C ALA A 371 -55.38 -33.00 -13.82
N ALA A 372 -54.57 -33.34 -14.84
CA ALA A 372 -55.02 -34.14 -15.97
C ALA A 372 -55.52 -35.53 -15.51
N ALA A 373 -54.79 -36.17 -14.59
CA ALA A 373 -55.18 -37.45 -14.02
C ALA A 373 -56.51 -37.42 -13.26
N ARG A 374 -56.80 -36.33 -12.52
CA ARG A 374 -58.10 -36.15 -11.86
C ARG A 374 -59.25 -35.96 -12.84
N SER A 375 -58.99 -35.48 -14.05
CA SER A 375 -59.98 -35.31 -15.12
C SER A 375 -60.15 -36.52 -16.04
N ALA A 376 -59.52 -37.66 -15.73
CA ALA A 376 -59.61 -38.87 -16.53
C ALA A 376 -61.08 -39.37 -16.64
N PRO A 377 -61.49 -39.97 -17.77
CA PRO A 377 -62.85 -40.45 -17.94
C PRO A 377 -63.16 -41.63 -17.01
N GLU A 378 -64.40 -41.69 -16.52
CA GLU A 378 -64.91 -42.82 -15.74
C GLU A 378 -65.14 -44.03 -16.66
N THR A 379 -64.26 -45.02 -16.57
CA THR A 379 -64.27 -46.21 -17.45
C THR A 379 -64.35 -47.53 -16.69
N VAL A 380 -64.24 -47.48 -15.36
CA VAL A 380 -64.26 -48.66 -14.48
C VAL A 380 -65.65 -48.79 -13.88
N GLY A 381 -66.37 -49.85 -14.27
CA GLY A 381 -67.67 -50.20 -13.68
C GLY A 381 -67.51 -51.18 -12.52
N ILE A 382 -68.17 -50.90 -11.39
CA ILE A 382 -68.33 -51.84 -10.28
C ILE A 382 -69.82 -52.18 -10.16
N GLU A 383 -70.13 -53.48 -10.24
CA GLU A 383 -71.47 -53.99 -9.96
C GLU A 383 -71.80 -53.82 -8.47
N ARG A 384 -72.95 -53.21 -8.19
CA ARG A 384 -73.59 -53.14 -6.87
C ARG A 384 -75.04 -53.57 -6.98
N THR A 385 -75.61 -54.04 -5.89
CA THR A 385 -77.06 -54.26 -5.79
C THR A 385 -77.71 -52.99 -5.28
N THR A 386 -78.63 -52.40 -6.06
CA THR A 386 -79.44 -51.26 -5.62
C THR A 386 -80.88 -51.71 -5.42
N THR A 387 -81.49 -51.31 -4.31
CA THR A 387 -82.89 -51.65 -4.02
C THR A 387 -83.78 -50.65 -4.75
N VAL A 388 -84.57 -51.11 -5.73
CA VAL A 388 -85.53 -50.27 -6.44
C VAL A 388 -86.95 -50.65 -6.00
N GLU A 389 -87.75 -49.65 -5.64
CA GLU A 389 -89.17 -49.83 -5.36
C GLU A 389 -89.98 -49.63 -6.65
N ARG A 390 -90.71 -50.67 -7.09
CA ARG A 390 -91.61 -50.59 -8.26
C ARG A 390 -93.09 -50.50 -7.81
N PRO A 391 -93.91 -49.58 -8.35
CA PRO A 391 -95.34 -49.58 -8.09
C PRO A 391 -96.06 -50.69 -8.88
N GLY A 392 -96.88 -51.50 -8.21
CA GLY A 392 -97.74 -52.52 -8.84
C GLY A 392 -98.91 -51.93 -9.66
N GLU A 393 -99.54 -52.76 -10.51
CA GLU A 393 -100.56 -52.37 -11.50
C GLU A 393 -101.74 -51.54 -10.96
N PRO A 394 -102.30 -50.59 -11.74
CA PRO A 394 -103.34 -49.68 -11.26
C PRO A 394 -104.75 -50.30 -11.34
N ILE A 395 -105.43 -50.39 -10.20
CA ILE A 395 -106.90 -50.54 -10.16
C ILE A 395 -107.51 -49.12 -10.16
N VAL A 396 -108.40 -48.88 -11.12
CA VAL A 396 -109.10 -47.61 -11.40
C VAL A 396 -110.17 -47.31 -10.33
N THR A 397 -109.95 -46.19 -9.59
CA THR A 397 -110.85 -45.14 -9.02
C THR A 397 -112.29 -45.46 -8.53
N PRO A 398 -112.96 -44.59 -7.73
CA PRO A 398 -112.53 -43.43 -6.94
C PRO A 398 -113.04 -43.49 -5.47
N GLN A 399 -112.52 -42.64 -4.57
CA GLN A 399 -113.37 -41.76 -3.76
C GLN A 399 -112.50 -40.71 -3.06
N GLN A 400 -112.99 -39.48 -3.10
CA GLN A 400 -112.44 -38.33 -2.40
C GLN A 400 -112.20 -38.73 -0.94
N TYR A 401 -110.97 -38.52 -0.44
CA TYR A 401 -110.65 -38.64 0.98
C TYR A 401 -111.67 -37.82 1.78
N SER A 402 -112.68 -38.47 2.35
CA SER A 402 -113.49 -37.87 3.39
C SER A 402 -112.59 -37.80 4.62
N ARG A 403 -111.99 -36.62 4.82
CA ARG A 403 -111.17 -36.32 5.99
C ARG A 403 -111.90 -36.80 7.24
N PRO A 404 -111.33 -37.69 8.07
CA PRO A 404 -112.04 -38.23 9.22
C PRO A 404 -112.56 -37.08 10.08
N GLN A 405 -113.85 -37.09 10.37
CA GLN A 405 -114.46 -36.07 11.23
C GLN A 405 -114.30 -36.48 12.69
N PHE A 406 -113.90 -35.52 13.51
CA PHE A 406 -113.67 -35.73 14.93
C PHE A 406 -114.69 -34.90 15.73
N THR A 407 -115.07 -35.40 16.90
CA THR A 407 -115.85 -34.65 17.89
C THR A 407 -114.98 -33.57 18.54
N ASP A 408 -115.58 -32.57 19.18
CA ASP A 408 -114.85 -31.53 19.92
C ASP A 408 -114.07 -32.09 21.12
N ALA A 409 -114.44 -33.30 21.58
CA ALA A 409 -113.75 -34.03 22.63
C ALA A 409 -112.49 -34.79 22.14
N ALA A 410 -112.30 -34.93 20.83
CA ALA A 410 -111.15 -35.64 20.29
C ALA A 410 -109.85 -34.84 20.47
N PRO A 411 -108.70 -35.51 20.71
CA PRO A 411 -107.41 -34.83 20.77
C PRO A 411 -107.12 -34.01 19.50
N ARG A 412 -106.56 -32.82 19.69
CA ARG A 412 -106.26 -31.88 18.59
C ARG A 412 -105.11 -32.39 17.72
N PRO A 413 -105.07 -32.07 16.41
CA PRO A 413 -103.95 -32.46 15.56
C PRO A 413 -102.64 -31.82 16.01
N LEU A 414 -101.52 -32.33 15.49
CA LEU A 414 -100.20 -31.74 15.67
C LEU A 414 -100.19 -30.36 15.00
N GLU A 415 -99.92 -29.30 15.78
CA GLU A 415 -99.87 -27.93 15.27
C GLU A 415 -98.48 -27.62 14.72
N ALA A 416 -98.40 -26.88 13.61
CA ALA A 416 -97.11 -26.46 13.07
C ALA A 416 -96.37 -25.56 14.06
N PHE A 417 -95.05 -25.74 14.19
CA PHE A 417 -94.23 -24.90 15.07
C PHE A 417 -94.29 -23.43 14.63
N VAL A 418 -94.93 -22.60 15.43
CA VAL A 418 -94.97 -21.14 15.25
C VAL A 418 -93.81 -20.54 16.03
N ARG A 419 -92.92 -19.81 15.35
CA ARG A 419 -91.86 -19.06 16.02
C ARG A 419 -92.50 -18.00 16.93
N PRO A 420 -92.08 -17.83 18.19
CA PRO A 420 -92.52 -16.69 18.98
C PRO A 420 -92.05 -15.41 18.29
N ASP A 421 -92.97 -14.47 18.03
CA ASP A 421 -92.63 -13.17 17.45
C ASP A 421 -91.64 -12.43 18.36
N ALA A 422 -90.58 -11.89 17.75
CA ALA A 422 -89.47 -11.22 18.42
C ALA A 422 -89.81 -9.82 18.97
N GLU A 423 -91.09 -9.54 19.27
CA GLU A 423 -91.55 -8.25 19.81
C GLU A 423 -91.81 -8.24 21.32
N ALA A 424 -91.55 -9.35 22.03
CA ALA A 424 -91.68 -9.41 23.50
C ALA A 424 -90.33 -9.48 24.27
N ALA A 425 -89.19 -9.19 23.64
CA ALA A 425 -87.87 -9.17 24.29
C ALA A 425 -87.26 -7.75 24.43
N ALA A 426 -88.07 -6.70 24.26
CA ALA A 426 -87.68 -5.32 24.57
C ALA A 426 -87.74 -5.07 26.09
N GLY A 427 -86.71 -5.55 26.79
CA GLY A 427 -86.54 -5.33 28.22
C GLY A 427 -85.41 -6.15 28.85
N GLY A 428 -84.30 -6.38 28.11
CA GLY A 428 -83.18 -7.19 28.60
C GLY A 428 -82.19 -6.39 29.44
N ALA A 429 -81.81 -6.91 30.61
CA ALA A 429 -80.81 -6.31 31.48
C ALA A 429 -79.45 -6.13 30.77
N GLU A 430 -78.76 -5.03 31.06
CA GLU A 430 -77.45 -4.71 30.47
C GLU A 430 -76.37 -5.67 30.99
N SER A 431 -75.34 -5.97 30.18
CA SER A 431 -74.20 -6.78 30.65
C SER A 431 -73.25 -5.95 31.51
N LEU A 432 -72.54 -6.60 32.42
CA LEU A 432 -71.65 -5.95 33.40
C LEU A 432 -70.58 -5.09 32.72
N ALA A 433 -69.91 -5.58 31.66
CA ALA A 433 -68.90 -4.80 30.96
C ALA A 433 -69.49 -3.57 30.24
N ARG A 434 -70.69 -3.69 29.69
CA ARG A 434 -71.38 -2.59 29.01
C ARG A 434 -71.86 -1.53 30.00
N PHE A 435 -72.42 -1.97 31.13
CA PHE A 435 -72.82 -1.10 32.23
C PHE A 435 -71.64 -0.29 32.78
N ILE A 436 -70.50 -0.95 32.99
CA ILE A 436 -69.27 -0.31 33.47
C ILE A 436 -68.69 0.67 32.44
N ALA A 437 -68.59 0.26 31.16
CA ALA A 437 -68.06 1.11 30.10
C ALA A 437 -68.90 2.38 29.90
N ARG A 438 -70.24 2.25 29.95
CA ARG A 438 -71.20 3.36 29.84
C ARG A 438 -71.11 4.32 31.03
N ASN A 439 -70.93 3.81 32.25
CA ASN A 439 -70.96 4.60 33.47
C ASN A 439 -69.59 5.12 33.94
N GLY A 440 -68.61 5.24 33.04
CA GLY A 440 -67.34 5.91 33.34
C GLY A 440 -66.10 5.01 33.36
N GLY A 441 -66.25 3.69 33.29
CA GLY A 441 -65.16 2.71 33.31
C GLY A 441 -64.47 2.56 34.68
N ILE A 442 -63.76 1.45 34.87
CA ILE A 442 -62.94 1.20 36.06
C ILE A 442 -61.60 1.94 35.91
N ARG A 443 -61.10 2.52 37.00
CA ARG A 443 -59.79 3.17 37.03
C ARG A 443 -58.69 2.17 36.68
N LEU A 444 -57.73 2.61 35.88
CA LEU A 444 -56.61 1.76 35.45
C LEU A 444 -55.49 1.78 36.49
N ASP A 445 -55.72 1.14 37.63
CA ASP A 445 -54.78 1.01 38.75
C ASP A 445 -54.65 -0.43 39.25
N GLY A 446 -53.51 -0.75 39.86
CA GLY A 446 -53.23 -2.06 40.49
C GLY A 446 -53.54 -3.27 39.60
N ASP A 447 -54.31 -4.22 40.15
CA ASP A 447 -54.66 -5.51 39.53
C ASP A 447 -55.49 -5.38 38.24
N VAL A 448 -56.13 -4.24 38.00
CA VAL A 448 -56.91 -3.97 36.77
C VAL A 448 -55.98 -3.78 35.57
N ALA A 449 -54.78 -3.22 35.78
CA ALA A 449 -53.78 -3.07 34.72
C ALA A 449 -53.21 -4.43 34.28
N ALA A 450 -53.11 -5.39 35.21
CA ALA A 450 -52.55 -6.72 34.96
C ALA A 450 -53.49 -7.65 34.16
N THR A 451 -54.76 -7.28 34.00
CA THR A 451 -55.80 -8.13 33.37
C THR A 451 -56.19 -7.68 31.95
N ASP A 452 -55.41 -6.77 31.35
CA ASP A 452 -55.60 -6.25 29.98
C ASP A 452 -56.99 -5.65 29.66
N LEU A 453 -57.78 -5.30 30.69
CA LEU A 453 -59.12 -4.74 30.53
C LEU A 453 -59.15 -3.36 29.84
N HIS A 454 -58.01 -2.67 29.77
CA HIS A 454 -57.86 -1.44 28.98
C HIS A 454 -58.00 -1.67 27.46
N ARG A 455 -57.84 -2.92 27.00
CA ARG A 455 -58.03 -3.32 25.60
C ARG A 455 -59.43 -3.85 25.31
N PHE A 456 -60.24 -4.09 26.36
CA PHE A 456 -61.61 -4.57 26.21
C PHE A 456 -62.54 -3.40 25.91
N ASN A 457 -62.75 -3.13 24.62
CA ASN A 457 -63.60 -2.06 24.11
C ASN A 457 -65.03 -2.56 23.87
N ILE A 458 -66.01 -1.85 24.42
CA ILE A 458 -67.42 -2.08 24.10
C ILE A 458 -67.84 -1.08 23.02
N PRO A 459 -68.28 -1.56 21.83
CA PRO A 459 -68.69 -0.69 20.73
C PRO A 459 -69.72 0.36 21.17
N GLY A 460 -69.41 1.63 20.94
CA GLY A 460 -70.27 2.77 21.28
C GLY A 460 -70.26 3.21 22.75
N GLN A 461 -69.53 2.54 23.65
CA GLN A 461 -69.46 2.87 25.09
C GLN A 461 -68.02 3.06 25.61
N GLY A 462 -67.01 2.64 24.83
CA GLY A 462 -65.60 2.82 25.14
C GLY A 462 -64.99 1.65 25.93
N ASN A 463 -63.76 1.84 26.42
CA ASN A 463 -63.03 0.78 27.14
C ASN A 463 -63.55 0.61 28.57
N VAL A 464 -63.62 -0.65 29.01
CA VAL A 464 -64.10 -1.05 30.35
C VAL A 464 -63.16 -0.53 31.45
N ALA A 465 -61.85 -0.50 31.21
CA ALA A 465 -60.88 0.17 32.08
C ALA A 465 -60.21 1.36 31.39
N ARG A 466 -60.11 2.50 32.07
CA ARG A 466 -59.50 3.73 31.55
C ARG A 466 -58.87 4.60 32.64
N PRO A 467 -57.89 5.46 32.31
CA PRO A 467 -57.20 6.28 33.32
C PRO A 467 -58.13 7.22 34.11
N THR A 468 -59.22 7.68 33.49
CA THR A 468 -60.24 8.54 34.13
C THR A 468 -61.37 7.76 34.81
N GLY A 469 -61.23 6.44 34.92
CA GLY A 469 -62.23 5.57 35.52
C GLY A 469 -62.39 5.77 37.03
N LYS A 470 -63.50 5.25 37.57
CA LYS A 470 -63.82 5.30 39.01
C LYS A 470 -63.18 4.12 39.74
N GLY A 471 -62.82 4.31 41.02
CA GLY A 471 -62.20 3.27 41.85
C GLY A 471 -63.17 2.11 42.13
N ILE A 472 -62.64 0.89 42.23
CA ILE A 472 -63.45 -0.32 42.49
C ILE A 472 -64.10 -0.22 43.88
N ASP A 473 -63.31 0.13 44.88
CA ASP A 473 -63.73 0.08 46.29
C ASP A 473 -64.59 1.30 46.69
N ASP A 474 -64.32 2.47 46.13
CA ASP A 474 -64.96 3.74 46.52
C ASP A 474 -66.26 4.05 45.75
N PHE A 475 -66.48 3.41 44.60
CA PHE A 475 -67.61 3.74 43.73
C PHE A 475 -68.28 2.51 43.12
N TRP A 476 -67.52 1.63 42.47
CA TRP A 476 -68.13 0.49 41.78
C TRP A 476 -68.67 -0.56 42.73
N ARG A 477 -68.12 -0.70 43.94
CA ARG A 477 -68.65 -1.64 44.93
C ARG A 477 -70.11 -1.37 45.26
N GLU A 478 -70.40 -0.16 45.73
CA GLU A 478 -71.76 0.25 46.07
C GLU A 478 -72.65 0.21 44.83
N ARG A 479 -72.19 0.77 43.71
CA ARG A 479 -72.99 0.88 42.50
C ARG A 479 -73.34 -0.49 41.89
N LEU A 480 -72.43 -1.46 41.90
CA LEU A 480 -72.68 -2.78 41.32
C LEU A 480 -73.50 -3.68 42.25
N ILE A 481 -73.48 -3.45 43.56
CA ILE A 481 -74.39 -4.12 44.50
C ILE A 481 -75.79 -3.52 44.39
N GLU A 482 -75.90 -2.19 44.36
CA GLU A 482 -77.17 -1.46 44.21
C GLU A 482 -77.90 -1.86 42.91
N GLU A 483 -77.16 -1.94 41.81
CA GLU A 483 -77.67 -2.33 40.50
C GLU A 483 -77.78 -3.86 40.34
N GLY A 484 -77.52 -4.60 41.41
CA GLY A 484 -77.79 -6.03 41.53
C GLY A 484 -76.76 -6.96 40.91
N TYR A 485 -75.64 -6.50 40.34
CA TYR A 485 -74.61 -7.41 39.78
C TYR A 485 -73.90 -8.28 40.83
N PHE A 486 -73.88 -7.83 42.10
CA PHE A 486 -73.39 -8.58 43.26
C PHE A 486 -74.43 -8.63 44.38
N ARG A 487 -74.40 -9.69 45.18
CA ARG A 487 -75.36 -9.86 46.30
C ARG A 487 -74.94 -8.93 47.44
N PRO A 488 -75.88 -8.17 48.04
CA PRO A 488 -75.61 -7.52 49.32
C PRO A 488 -75.51 -8.60 50.41
N ASP A 489 -74.51 -8.46 51.28
CA ASP A 489 -74.37 -9.32 52.47
C ASP A 489 -75.27 -8.80 53.62
N ALA A 490 -75.31 -9.51 54.75
CA ALA A 490 -76.20 -9.20 55.89
C ALA A 490 -76.07 -7.75 56.42
N ASP A 491 -74.94 -7.09 56.15
CA ASP A 491 -74.59 -5.75 56.61
C ASP A 491 -74.78 -4.68 55.52
N GLY A 492 -75.41 -5.02 54.39
CA GLY A 492 -75.66 -4.08 53.28
C GLY A 492 -74.47 -3.85 52.33
N GLY A 493 -73.37 -4.60 52.47
CA GLY A 493 -72.27 -4.65 51.48
C GLY A 493 -71.10 -3.68 51.69
N MET A 494 -71.06 -2.93 52.80
CA MET A 494 -70.09 -1.85 53.02
C MET A 494 -68.64 -2.29 53.32
N ALA A 495 -68.39 -3.57 53.64
CA ALA A 495 -67.06 -4.06 54.07
C ALA A 495 -66.45 -5.18 53.20
N ARG A 496 -67.11 -5.60 52.12
CA ARG A 496 -66.66 -6.73 51.28
C ARG A 496 -65.82 -6.28 50.10
N ASP A 497 -64.59 -6.81 49.98
CA ASP A 497 -63.77 -6.67 48.78
C ASP A 497 -64.36 -7.47 47.61
N ILE A 498 -64.71 -6.77 46.51
CA ILE A 498 -65.26 -7.37 45.29
C ILE A 498 -64.27 -7.43 44.13
N SER A 499 -63.03 -6.95 44.32
CA SER A 499 -62.07 -6.71 43.24
C SER A 499 -61.75 -7.98 42.44
N SER A 500 -61.43 -9.08 43.13
CA SER A 500 -61.14 -10.37 42.50
C SER A 500 -62.37 -11.02 41.84
N GLU A 501 -63.57 -10.78 42.35
CA GLU A 501 -64.82 -11.31 41.80
C GLU A 501 -65.26 -10.55 40.55
N LEU A 502 -65.11 -9.22 40.57
CA LEU A 502 -65.36 -8.33 39.46
C LEU A 502 -64.41 -8.60 38.29
N LEU A 503 -63.10 -8.67 38.54
CA LEU A 503 -62.10 -8.95 37.51
C LEU A 503 -62.35 -10.31 36.84
N ARG A 504 -62.69 -11.34 37.62
CA ARG A 504 -63.02 -12.67 37.09
C ARG A 504 -64.27 -12.67 36.21
N LYS A 505 -65.33 -11.95 36.60
CA LYS A 505 -66.54 -11.82 35.77
C LYS A 505 -66.26 -11.08 34.47
N LEU A 506 -65.46 -10.01 34.51
CA LEU A 506 -65.09 -9.25 33.32
C LEU A 506 -64.18 -10.04 32.37
N GLN A 507 -63.26 -10.85 32.89
CA GLN A 507 -62.46 -11.77 32.05
C GLN A 507 -63.32 -12.85 31.39
N ASN A 508 -64.37 -13.32 32.07
CA ASN A 508 -65.32 -14.26 31.47
C ASN A 508 -66.14 -13.57 30.36
N GLU A 509 -66.53 -12.29 30.52
CA GLU A 509 -67.17 -11.53 29.44
C GLU A 509 -66.22 -11.34 28.26
N GLN A 510 -64.93 -11.05 28.50
CA GLN A 510 -63.91 -10.95 27.44
C GLN A 510 -63.74 -12.26 26.65
N ARG A 511 -64.03 -13.41 27.29
CA ARG A 511 -64.05 -14.74 26.67
C ARG A 511 -65.42 -15.14 26.09
N GLY A 512 -66.39 -14.21 26.05
CA GLY A 512 -67.69 -14.41 25.41
C GLY A 512 -68.84 -14.80 26.34
N PHE A 513 -68.68 -14.74 27.67
CA PHE A 513 -69.72 -15.10 28.64
C PHE A 513 -70.21 -13.87 29.43
N PRO A 514 -71.28 -13.17 29.00
CA PRO A 514 -71.78 -11.97 29.67
C PRO A 514 -72.37 -12.25 31.07
N SER A 515 -72.23 -11.30 31.98
CA SER A 515 -72.73 -11.30 33.35
C SER A 515 -73.82 -10.22 33.51
N TYR A 516 -74.90 -10.56 34.21
CA TYR A 516 -76.09 -9.70 34.38
C TYR A 516 -76.44 -9.50 35.87
N PRO A 517 -77.29 -8.52 36.22
CA PRO A 517 -77.78 -8.32 37.58
C PRO A 517 -78.50 -9.56 38.15
N LEU A 518 -78.19 -9.89 39.39
CA LEU A 518 -78.86 -10.89 40.21
C LEU A 518 -80.33 -10.52 40.39
N GLY A 519 -81.22 -11.50 40.24
CA GLY A 519 -82.66 -11.25 40.27
C GLY A 519 -83.25 -10.85 38.93
N THR A 520 -82.43 -10.46 37.94
CA THR A 520 -82.82 -10.68 36.55
C THR A 520 -82.79 -12.19 36.34
N THR A 521 -83.93 -12.75 36.02
CA THR A 521 -84.10 -14.19 35.90
C THR A 521 -83.08 -14.70 34.89
N ARG A 522 -82.05 -15.37 35.40
CA ARG A 522 -81.41 -16.45 34.68
C ARG A 522 -82.56 -17.36 34.26
N GLY A 523 -82.87 -17.39 32.96
CA GLY A 523 -83.47 -18.59 32.39
C GLY A 523 -82.50 -19.72 32.71
N VAL A 524 -82.73 -20.41 33.82
CA VAL A 524 -81.97 -21.60 34.18
C VAL A 524 -82.42 -22.66 33.19
N GLY A 525 -81.48 -23.08 32.34
CA GLY A 525 -81.77 -23.61 31.01
C GLY A 525 -81.85 -22.44 30.05
N GLY A 526 -80.76 -22.19 29.31
CA GLY A 526 -80.71 -21.08 28.35
C GLY A 526 -81.99 -21.10 27.52
N ALA A 527 -82.70 -19.97 27.46
CA ALA A 527 -83.92 -19.88 26.68
C ALA A 527 -83.58 -20.42 25.29
N PRO A 528 -84.14 -21.58 24.90
CA PRO A 528 -83.72 -22.24 23.69
C PRO A 528 -83.91 -21.24 22.55
N THR A 529 -82.83 -21.00 21.82
CA THR A 529 -82.89 -20.18 20.60
C THR A 529 -84.05 -20.68 19.73
N ALA A 530 -84.63 -19.84 18.87
CA ALA A 530 -85.71 -20.31 17.98
C ALA A 530 -85.31 -21.58 17.19
N GLY A 531 -84.01 -21.77 16.94
CA GLY A 531 -83.41 -23.02 16.45
C GLY A 531 -83.50 -24.16 17.47
N GLN A 532 -83.02 -23.99 18.69
CA GLN A 532 -83.12 -25.02 19.74
C GLN A 532 -84.57 -25.37 20.12
N LEU A 533 -85.52 -24.41 20.12
CA LEU A 533 -86.94 -24.70 20.33
C LEU A 533 -87.53 -25.51 19.18
N ALA A 534 -87.13 -25.20 17.94
CA ALA A 534 -87.52 -25.99 16.77
C ALA A 534 -86.88 -27.39 16.82
N ASP A 535 -85.62 -27.49 17.25
CA ASP A 535 -84.89 -28.74 17.38
C ASP A 535 -85.49 -29.60 18.49
N ASP A 536 -85.75 -29.05 19.68
CA ASP A 536 -86.38 -29.74 20.80
C ASP A 536 -87.82 -30.17 20.45
N TYR A 537 -88.59 -29.31 19.76
CA TYR A 537 -89.90 -29.65 19.24
C TYR A 537 -89.82 -30.78 18.21
N SER A 538 -88.85 -30.74 17.27
CA SER A 538 -88.63 -31.79 16.28
C SER A 538 -88.20 -33.12 16.93
N GLN A 539 -87.37 -33.05 17.99
CA GLN A 539 -86.96 -34.22 18.77
C GLN A 539 -88.14 -34.83 19.53
N ALA A 540 -88.99 -34.01 20.15
CA ALA A 540 -90.20 -34.47 20.84
C ALA A 540 -91.17 -35.15 19.85
N VAL A 541 -91.38 -34.57 18.67
CA VAL A 541 -92.20 -35.16 17.60
C VAL A 541 -91.60 -36.46 17.09
N SER A 542 -90.27 -36.53 16.91
CA SER A 542 -89.57 -37.73 16.45
C SER A 542 -89.63 -38.87 17.48
N LEU A 543 -89.46 -38.54 18.77
CA LEU A 543 -89.58 -39.48 19.88
C LEU A 543 -91.01 -40.01 20.01
N ALA A 544 -92.03 -39.13 19.93
CA ALA A 544 -93.44 -39.52 19.98
C ALA A 544 -93.81 -40.43 18.79
N ASN A 545 -93.34 -40.12 17.58
CA ASN A 545 -93.54 -40.98 16.41
C ASN A 545 -92.87 -42.35 16.55
N SER A 546 -91.68 -42.39 17.16
CA SER A 546 -90.93 -43.63 17.35
C SER A 546 -91.62 -44.53 18.39
N ARG A 547 -92.06 -43.95 19.51
CA ARG A 547 -92.84 -44.66 20.55
C ARG A 547 -94.17 -45.17 20.01
N LEU A 548 -94.90 -44.32 19.28
CA LEU A 548 -96.15 -44.71 18.63
C LEU A 548 -95.96 -45.89 17.67
N ARG A 549 -94.89 -45.88 16.85
CA ARG A 549 -94.57 -46.98 15.94
C ARG A 549 -94.24 -48.26 16.68
N GLU A 550 -93.44 -48.17 17.74
CA GLU A 550 -93.04 -49.32 18.55
C GLU A 550 -94.24 -49.96 19.24
N ASP A 551 -95.06 -49.17 19.92
CA ASP A 551 -96.15 -49.70 20.74
C ASP A 551 -97.34 -50.17 19.91
N LEU A 552 -97.67 -49.49 18.80
CA LEU A 552 -98.63 -50.03 17.83
C LEU A 552 -98.11 -51.32 17.18
N GLY A 553 -96.81 -51.38 16.88
CA GLY A 553 -96.17 -52.59 16.36
C GLY A 553 -96.30 -53.78 17.31
N LYS A 554 -96.16 -53.56 18.63
CA LYS A 554 -96.35 -54.61 19.66
C LYS A 554 -97.77 -55.18 19.67
N VAL A 555 -98.79 -54.39 19.31
CA VAL A 555 -100.19 -54.85 19.20
C VAL A 555 -100.59 -55.23 17.77
N GLY A 556 -99.61 -55.34 16.86
CA GLY A 556 -99.83 -55.80 15.49
C GLY A 556 -100.40 -54.75 14.53
N ILE A 557 -100.39 -53.47 14.90
CA ILE A 557 -100.84 -52.36 14.05
C ILE A 557 -99.61 -51.64 13.50
N GLU A 558 -99.46 -51.60 12.18
CA GLU A 558 -98.34 -50.88 11.56
C GLU A 558 -98.63 -49.37 11.57
N ALA A 559 -97.85 -48.55 12.28
CA ALA A 559 -98.15 -47.11 12.41
C ALA A 559 -98.18 -46.34 11.08
N SER A 560 -97.62 -46.91 10.01
CA SER A 560 -97.64 -46.38 8.64
C SER A 560 -98.95 -46.65 7.89
N THR A 561 -99.83 -47.53 8.39
CA THR A 561 -101.19 -47.73 7.85
C THR A 561 -102.23 -46.81 8.49
N LEU A 562 -101.82 -45.94 9.44
CA LEU A 562 -102.71 -44.95 10.03
C LEU A 562 -102.96 -43.79 9.08
N HIS A 563 -104.20 -43.30 9.04
CA HIS A 563 -104.52 -42.07 8.33
C HIS A 563 -103.71 -40.88 8.91
N PRO A 564 -103.13 -39.98 8.09
CA PRO A 564 -102.29 -38.89 8.56
C PRO A 564 -102.92 -38.04 9.67
N ASP A 565 -104.20 -37.67 9.54
CA ASP A 565 -104.91 -36.91 10.58
C ASP A 565 -105.04 -37.65 11.92
N ILE A 566 -105.14 -38.99 11.92
CA ILE A 566 -105.21 -39.79 13.15
C ILE A 566 -103.82 -39.78 13.79
N ARG A 567 -102.78 -40.06 12.99
CA ARG A 567 -101.39 -40.04 13.45
C ARG A 567 -101.01 -38.67 14.01
N ASP A 568 -101.36 -37.58 13.34
CA ASP A 568 -101.05 -36.23 13.79
C ASP A 568 -101.77 -35.88 15.10
N ARG A 569 -103.00 -36.34 15.32
CA ARG A 569 -103.71 -36.14 16.59
C ARG A 569 -103.12 -36.94 17.74
N VAL A 570 -102.66 -38.17 17.48
CA VAL A 570 -102.01 -39.02 18.48
C VAL A 570 -100.63 -38.48 18.84
N VAL A 571 -99.82 -38.16 17.84
CA VAL A 571 -98.49 -37.55 18.05
C VAL A 571 -98.66 -36.18 18.71
N GLY A 572 -99.66 -35.39 18.32
CA GLY A 572 -100.00 -34.13 18.97
C GLY A 572 -100.38 -34.29 20.44
N SER A 573 -101.17 -35.30 20.80
CA SER A 573 -101.52 -35.55 22.21
C SER A 573 -100.31 -35.99 23.03
N LEU A 574 -99.42 -36.81 22.45
CA LEU A 574 -98.19 -37.28 23.09
C LEU A 574 -97.16 -36.17 23.29
N VAL A 575 -96.92 -35.33 22.28
CA VAL A 575 -95.98 -34.20 22.35
C VAL A 575 -96.45 -33.15 23.36
N ARG A 576 -97.77 -32.95 23.49
CA ARG A 576 -98.36 -32.06 24.50
C ARG A 576 -98.45 -32.69 25.90
N GLY A 577 -98.10 -33.98 26.05
CA GLY A 577 -98.23 -34.70 27.33
C GLY A 577 -99.67 -34.89 27.81
N GLN A 578 -100.67 -34.81 26.93
CA GLN A 578 -102.07 -35.05 27.26
C GLN A 578 -102.32 -36.53 27.59
N HIS A 579 -101.54 -37.40 26.95
CA HIS A 579 -101.49 -38.84 27.18
C HIS A 579 -100.02 -39.23 27.28
N ASN A 580 -99.70 -40.13 28.20
CA ASN A 580 -98.33 -40.62 28.39
C ASN A 580 -98.08 -41.94 27.65
N ASP A 581 -99.13 -42.74 27.45
CA ASP A 581 -99.09 -44.00 26.71
C ASP A 581 -99.56 -43.76 25.25
N PRO A 582 -98.76 -44.16 24.24
CA PRO A 582 -99.15 -44.07 22.83
C PRO A 582 -100.40 -44.86 22.44
N LEU A 583 -100.69 -45.98 23.12
CA LEU A 583 -101.89 -46.78 22.85
C LEU A 583 -103.14 -46.08 23.41
N ASP A 584 -103.07 -45.54 24.63
CA ASP A 584 -104.16 -44.73 25.20
C ASP A 584 -104.43 -43.47 24.35
N ALA A 585 -103.36 -42.83 23.87
CA ALA A 585 -103.45 -41.69 22.98
C ALA A 585 -104.14 -42.06 21.65
N TYR A 586 -103.81 -43.22 21.10
CA TYR A 586 -104.43 -43.77 19.90
C TYR A 586 -105.91 -44.10 20.11
N GLU A 587 -106.25 -44.80 21.17
CA GLU A 587 -107.63 -45.14 21.53
C GLU A 587 -108.48 -43.88 21.78
N ALA A 588 -107.93 -42.87 22.47
CA ALA A 588 -108.61 -41.59 22.68
C ALA A 588 -108.91 -40.87 21.35
N VAL A 589 -107.97 -40.89 20.40
CA VAL A 589 -108.20 -40.31 19.07
C VAL A 589 -109.23 -41.09 18.27
N VAL A 590 -109.16 -42.42 18.26
CA VAL A 590 -110.10 -43.29 17.54
C VAL A 590 -111.50 -43.22 18.14
N SER A 591 -111.62 -43.18 19.47
CA SER A 591 -112.89 -43.02 20.20
C SER A 591 -113.55 -41.65 19.94
N GLY A 592 -112.75 -40.61 19.67
CA GLY A 592 -113.21 -39.27 19.35
C GLY A 592 -113.67 -39.08 17.90
N MET A 593 -113.56 -40.11 17.04
CA MET A 593 -114.00 -40.08 15.64
C MET A 593 -115.52 -40.17 15.55
N ARG A 594 -116.14 -39.32 14.71
CA ARG A 594 -117.59 -39.39 14.42
C ARG A 594 -117.95 -40.56 13.52
N GLU A 595 -116.99 -41.06 12.72
CA GLU A 595 -117.13 -42.21 11.82
C GLU A 595 -115.83 -43.03 11.82
N GLN A 596 -115.94 -44.36 11.83
CA GLN A 596 -114.77 -45.26 11.75
C GLN A 596 -114.20 -45.25 10.32
N PRO A 597 -112.88 -45.05 10.13
CA PRO A 597 -112.27 -45.07 8.81
C PRO A 597 -112.18 -46.52 8.32
N ALA A 598 -112.52 -46.76 7.04
CA ALA A 598 -112.29 -48.06 6.40
C ALA A 598 -110.79 -48.42 6.41
N PRO A 599 -110.42 -49.72 6.50
CA PRO A 599 -109.03 -50.14 6.62
C PRO A 599 -108.18 -49.70 5.41
N LEU A 600 -107.01 -49.11 5.70
CA LEU A 600 -106.00 -48.79 4.67
C LEU A 600 -105.41 -50.08 4.11
N VAL A 601 -105.77 -50.42 2.87
CA VAL A 601 -105.03 -51.41 2.08
C VAL A 601 -103.83 -50.70 1.45
N LYS A 602 -102.62 -50.96 1.94
CA LYS A 602 -101.41 -50.61 1.20
C LYS A 602 -101.31 -51.50 -0.03
N THR A 603 -101.06 -50.91 -1.19
CA THR A 603 -100.50 -51.64 -2.33
C THR A 603 -99.17 -52.28 -1.89
N PRO A 604 -98.90 -53.56 -2.19
CA PRO A 604 -97.60 -54.14 -1.91
C PRO A 604 -96.57 -53.49 -2.84
N THR A 605 -95.65 -52.71 -2.27
CA THR A 605 -94.38 -52.41 -2.94
C THR A 605 -93.51 -53.66 -2.86
N VAL A 606 -93.10 -54.18 -4.01
CA VAL A 606 -92.08 -55.24 -4.08
C VAL A 606 -90.74 -54.53 -4.14
N THR A 607 -89.90 -54.73 -3.13
CA THR A 607 -88.47 -54.36 -3.15
C THR A 607 -87.73 -55.43 -3.95
N GLU A 608 -87.14 -55.02 -5.07
CA GLU A 608 -86.29 -55.89 -5.88
C GLU A 608 -84.86 -55.35 -5.85
N GLU A 609 -83.89 -56.22 -5.57
CA GLU A 609 -82.46 -55.90 -5.72
C GLU A 609 -82.10 -56.02 -7.19
N ILE A 610 -81.83 -54.88 -7.83
CA ILE A 610 -81.42 -54.84 -9.23
C ILE A 610 -79.91 -54.58 -9.27
N PRO A 611 -79.14 -55.29 -10.11
CA PRO A 611 -77.75 -54.94 -10.37
C PRO A 611 -77.66 -53.55 -11.02
N ASP A 612 -76.98 -52.63 -10.34
CA ASP A 612 -76.63 -51.28 -10.80
C ASP A 612 -75.11 -51.20 -10.96
N VAL A 613 -74.63 -50.70 -12.09
CA VAL A 613 -73.19 -50.55 -12.35
C VAL A 613 -72.81 -49.11 -12.04
N ARG A 614 -72.07 -48.91 -10.95
CA ARG A 614 -71.48 -47.60 -10.65
C ARG A 614 -70.18 -47.48 -11.44
N PHE A 615 -70.11 -46.50 -12.34
CA PHE A 615 -68.88 -46.15 -13.02
C PHE A 615 -68.05 -45.19 -12.17
N GLY A 616 -66.75 -45.30 -12.30
CA GLY A 616 -65.78 -44.39 -11.72
C GLY A 616 -64.44 -44.52 -12.44
N GLN A 617 -63.42 -43.85 -11.91
CA GLN A 617 -62.09 -43.80 -12.53
C GLN A 617 -61.21 -44.98 -12.10
N VAL A 618 -61.35 -45.45 -10.85
CA VAL A 618 -60.51 -46.49 -10.24
C VAL A 618 -61.35 -47.45 -9.39
N ASP A 619 -60.95 -48.72 -9.34
CA ASP A 619 -61.53 -49.70 -8.40
C ASP A 619 -60.68 -49.80 -7.11
N PRO A 620 -61.16 -49.28 -5.95
CA PRO A 620 -60.41 -49.32 -4.69
C PRO A 620 -60.54 -50.66 -3.93
N ARG A 621 -61.34 -51.62 -4.41
CA ARG A 621 -61.59 -52.89 -3.70
C ARG A 621 -60.30 -53.68 -3.42
N PRO A 622 -59.31 -53.77 -4.34
CA PRO A 622 -58.05 -54.46 -4.04
C PRO A 622 -57.24 -53.79 -2.90
N ALA A 623 -57.27 -52.46 -2.82
CA ALA A 623 -56.62 -51.74 -1.72
C ALA A 623 -57.33 -52.00 -0.38
N LEU A 624 -58.66 -52.03 -0.37
CA LEU A 624 -59.43 -52.41 0.83
C LEU A 624 -59.20 -53.86 1.25
N ALA A 625 -59.05 -54.77 0.29
CA ALA A 625 -58.69 -56.17 0.57
C ALA A 625 -57.31 -56.25 1.25
N ALA A 626 -56.34 -55.46 0.79
CA ALA A 626 -55.03 -55.36 1.43
C ALA A 626 -55.13 -54.82 2.87
N VAL A 627 -55.95 -53.79 3.11
CA VAL A 627 -56.21 -53.29 4.47
C VAL A 627 -56.82 -54.38 5.35
N ALA A 628 -57.81 -55.11 4.85
CA ALA A 628 -58.48 -56.18 5.57
C ALA A 628 -57.52 -57.33 5.91
N GLU A 629 -56.63 -57.70 4.97
CA GLU A 629 -55.58 -58.71 5.16
C GLU A 629 -54.63 -58.31 6.29
N GLN A 630 -54.05 -57.10 6.23
CA GLN A 630 -53.14 -56.60 7.28
C GLN A 630 -53.88 -56.46 8.62
N GLY A 631 -55.15 -56.03 8.58
CA GLY A 631 -56.00 -55.84 9.75
C GLY A 631 -56.27 -57.11 10.57
N ARG A 632 -56.18 -58.31 9.96
CA ARG A 632 -56.43 -59.58 10.67
C ARG A 632 -55.41 -59.83 11.77
N THR A 633 -54.16 -59.42 11.55
CA THR A 633 -53.05 -59.66 12.48
C THR A 633 -52.60 -58.40 13.22
N ALA A 634 -52.88 -57.21 12.66
CA ALA A 634 -52.56 -55.93 13.28
C ALA A 634 -53.27 -55.74 14.64
N LYS A 635 -52.56 -55.14 15.60
CA LYS A 635 -53.08 -54.80 16.94
C LYS A 635 -52.82 -53.32 17.23
N GLY A 636 -53.50 -52.79 18.25
CA GLY A 636 -53.23 -51.46 18.80
C GLY A 636 -53.29 -50.34 17.77
N ASP A 637 -52.24 -49.53 17.73
CA ASP A 637 -52.12 -48.34 16.89
C ASP A 637 -52.00 -48.66 15.39
N VAL A 638 -51.41 -49.81 15.02
CA VAL A 638 -51.35 -50.29 13.62
C VAL A 638 -52.77 -50.59 13.11
N ARG A 639 -53.58 -51.28 13.92
CA ARG A 639 -55.00 -51.52 13.58
C ARG A 639 -55.76 -50.21 13.44
N GLY A 640 -55.55 -49.26 14.36
CA GLY A 640 -56.17 -47.93 14.27
C GLY A 640 -55.79 -47.17 13.01
N ALA A 641 -54.51 -47.23 12.61
CA ALA A 641 -54.02 -46.63 11.37
C ALA A 641 -54.65 -47.28 10.12
N LEU A 642 -54.69 -48.61 10.06
CA LEU A 642 -55.34 -49.36 8.97
C LEU A 642 -56.85 -49.07 8.90
N SER A 643 -57.54 -48.97 10.03
CA SER A 643 -58.96 -48.55 10.07
C SER A 643 -59.16 -47.10 9.62
N SER A 644 -58.18 -46.22 9.83
CA SER A 644 -58.22 -44.87 9.26
C SER A 644 -58.11 -44.93 7.73
N VAL A 645 -57.15 -45.69 7.21
CA VAL A 645 -56.98 -45.87 5.76
C VAL A 645 -58.24 -46.46 5.12
N ALA A 646 -58.88 -47.45 5.75
CA ALA A 646 -60.15 -48.01 5.26
C ALA A 646 -61.27 -46.96 5.14
N ARG A 647 -61.27 -45.96 6.02
CA ARG A 647 -62.21 -44.83 5.95
C ARG A 647 -61.81 -43.82 4.89
N ASP A 648 -60.51 -43.58 4.72
CA ASP A 648 -59.99 -42.65 3.71
C ASP A 648 -60.21 -43.17 2.26
N LEU A 649 -60.41 -44.48 2.07
CA LEU A 649 -60.77 -45.09 0.77
C LEU A 649 -62.29 -45.03 0.46
N ARG A 650 -63.06 -44.31 1.27
CA ARG A 650 -64.52 -44.17 1.16
C ARG A 650 -64.91 -42.70 1.09
N GLU A 651 -66.02 -42.44 0.41
CA GLU A 651 -66.64 -41.12 0.39
C GLU A 651 -67.29 -40.79 1.74
N PRO A 652 -67.57 -39.51 2.05
CA PRO A 652 -68.26 -39.12 3.27
C PRO A 652 -69.61 -39.83 3.50
N GLY A 653 -70.27 -40.27 2.42
CA GLY A 653 -71.52 -41.04 2.46
C GLY A 653 -71.36 -42.53 2.80
N GLY A 654 -70.12 -43.02 2.94
CA GLY A 654 -69.79 -44.42 3.29
C GLY A 654 -69.56 -45.36 2.12
N ASP A 655 -69.90 -44.92 0.89
CA ASP A 655 -69.63 -45.61 -0.36
C ASP A 655 -68.14 -45.62 -0.72
N LEU A 656 -67.74 -46.49 -1.66
CA LEU A 656 -66.36 -46.56 -2.16
C LEU A 656 -66.02 -45.31 -2.97
N ASP A 657 -64.87 -44.69 -2.67
CA ASP A 657 -64.36 -43.60 -3.47
C ASP A 657 -63.70 -44.16 -4.73
N MET A 658 -64.37 -44.01 -5.87
CA MET A 658 -63.87 -44.45 -7.17
C MET A 658 -63.16 -43.33 -7.94
N SER A 659 -62.98 -42.15 -7.32
CA SER A 659 -62.31 -41.01 -7.94
C SER A 659 -60.80 -41.06 -7.74
N VAL A 660 -60.03 -40.69 -8.75
CA VAL A 660 -58.58 -40.48 -8.65
C VAL A 660 -58.26 -39.41 -7.61
N ALA A 661 -59.08 -38.36 -7.51
CA ALA A 661 -58.87 -37.26 -6.57
C ALA A 661 -58.91 -37.73 -5.10
N GLY A 662 -59.98 -38.44 -4.71
CA GLY A 662 -60.13 -38.93 -3.34
C GLY A 662 -59.11 -40.01 -2.99
N LEU A 663 -58.80 -40.92 -3.93
CA LEU A 663 -57.79 -41.95 -3.73
C LEU A 663 -56.36 -41.41 -3.67
N LEU A 664 -56.03 -40.33 -4.39
CA LEU A 664 -54.76 -39.62 -4.21
C LEU A 664 -54.66 -38.96 -2.83
N HIS A 665 -55.75 -38.38 -2.31
CA HIS A 665 -55.77 -37.88 -0.93
C HIS A 665 -55.61 -38.99 0.10
N ALA A 666 -56.25 -40.15 -0.11
CA ALA A 666 -56.04 -41.33 0.74
C ALA A 666 -54.57 -41.76 0.74
N ARG A 667 -53.93 -41.78 -0.44
CA ARG A 667 -52.49 -42.04 -0.59
C ARG A 667 -51.63 -41.03 0.15
N GLU A 668 -51.93 -39.73 0.06
CA GLU A 668 -51.19 -38.67 0.77
C GLU A 668 -51.26 -38.84 2.30
N ARG A 669 -52.43 -39.14 2.86
CA ARG A 669 -52.61 -39.42 4.29
C ARG A 669 -51.86 -40.68 4.74
N LEU A 670 -51.82 -41.68 3.86
CA LEU A 670 -51.10 -42.92 4.10
C LEU A 670 -49.58 -42.66 4.08
N ASP A 671 -49.06 -41.86 3.15
CA ASP A 671 -47.66 -41.44 3.09
C ASP A 671 -47.23 -40.61 4.30
N PHE A 672 -48.14 -39.76 4.83
CA PHE A 672 -47.92 -39.08 6.10
C PHE A 672 -47.78 -40.07 7.26
N SER A 673 -48.66 -41.06 7.33
CA SER A 673 -48.66 -42.08 8.38
C SER A 673 -47.41 -42.97 8.34
N ILE A 674 -46.94 -43.33 7.13
CA ILE A 674 -45.68 -44.06 6.94
C ILE A 674 -44.49 -43.22 7.43
N ARG A 675 -44.40 -41.95 7.05
CA ARG A 675 -43.29 -41.07 7.48
C ARG A 675 -43.28 -40.88 9.00
N ALA A 676 -44.45 -40.69 9.61
CA ALA A 676 -44.56 -40.61 11.07
C ALA A 676 -44.07 -41.90 11.74
N ALA A 677 -44.43 -43.07 11.19
CA ALA A 677 -43.97 -44.37 11.68
C ALA A 677 -42.45 -44.57 11.52
N GLN A 678 -41.86 -44.12 10.40
CA GLN A 678 -40.41 -44.14 10.17
C GLN A 678 -39.67 -43.26 11.19
N HIS A 679 -40.18 -42.06 11.48
CA HIS A 679 -39.55 -41.15 12.44
C HIS A 679 -39.52 -41.73 13.86
N ILE A 680 -40.51 -42.53 14.24
CA ILE A 680 -40.54 -43.20 15.56
C ILE A 680 -39.88 -44.59 15.55
N GLY A 681 -39.40 -45.05 14.39
CA GLY A 681 -38.73 -46.35 14.24
C GLY A 681 -39.65 -47.58 14.26
N ASP A 682 -40.95 -47.42 14.00
CA ASP A 682 -41.92 -48.52 14.02
C ASP A 682 -41.94 -49.28 12.68
N ALA A 683 -41.03 -50.25 12.55
CA ALA A 683 -40.88 -51.05 11.35
C ALA A 683 -42.13 -51.89 11.00
N THR A 684 -42.91 -52.31 11.99
CA THR A 684 -44.11 -53.14 11.76
C THR A 684 -45.20 -52.29 11.11
N LYS A 685 -45.45 -51.12 11.68
CA LYS A 685 -46.42 -50.16 11.13
C LYS A 685 -46.02 -49.67 9.76
N VAL A 686 -44.73 -49.40 9.53
CA VAL A 686 -44.21 -49.03 8.21
C VAL A 686 -44.49 -50.13 7.19
N ARG A 687 -44.15 -51.39 7.50
CA ARG A 687 -44.36 -52.53 6.59
C ARG A 687 -45.84 -52.71 6.22
N ASP A 688 -46.73 -52.70 7.22
CA ASP A 688 -48.15 -53.00 7.02
C ASP A 688 -48.86 -51.85 6.24
N LEU A 689 -48.50 -50.60 6.54
CA LEU A 689 -48.98 -49.44 5.78
C LEU A 689 -48.39 -49.41 4.35
N GLN A 690 -47.11 -49.77 4.17
CA GLN A 690 -46.49 -49.86 2.85
C GLN A 690 -47.17 -50.92 1.95
N ALA A 691 -47.55 -52.08 2.50
CA ALA A 691 -48.28 -53.09 1.74
C ALA A 691 -49.61 -52.53 1.20
N THR A 692 -50.32 -51.75 2.03
CA THR A 692 -51.56 -51.08 1.64
C THR A 692 -51.32 -49.98 0.60
N ARG A 693 -50.25 -49.18 0.77
CA ARG A 693 -49.80 -48.18 -0.20
C ARG A 693 -49.60 -48.78 -1.57
N SER A 694 -48.85 -49.89 -1.64
CA SER A 694 -48.50 -50.54 -2.89
C SER A 694 -49.74 -51.06 -3.62
N ALA A 695 -50.71 -51.62 -2.89
CA ALA A 695 -51.97 -52.06 -3.47
C ALA A 695 -52.79 -50.88 -4.04
N LEU A 696 -52.83 -49.74 -3.34
CA LEU A 696 -53.49 -48.53 -3.81
C LEU A 696 -52.79 -47.91 -5.04
N ASP A 697 -51.46 -47.82 -5.01
CA ASP A 697 -50.65 -47.32 -6.13
C ASP A 697 -50.84 -48.18 -7.38
N GLU A 698 -50.97 -49.50 -7.25
CA GLU A 698 -51.26 -50.39 -8.38
C GLU A 698 -52.61 -50.07 -9.03
N GLN A 699 -53.65 -49.81 -8.22
CA GLN A 699 -54.97 -49.46 -8.74
C GLN A 699 -54.98 -48.09 -9.39
N LEU A 700 -54.36 -47.10 -8.75
CA LEU A 700 -54.22 -45.75 -9.30
C LEU A 700 -53.50 -45.76 -10.66
N LYS A 701 -52.44 -46.56 -10.82
CA LYS A 701 -51.67 -46.68 -12.08
C LYS A 701 -52.39 -47.41 -13.21
N ARG A 702 -53.55 -48.02 -12.97
CA ARG A 702 -54.41 -48.53 -14.05
C ARG A 702 -55.01 -47.40 -14.88
N VAL A 703 -55.06 -46.19 -14.33
CA VAL A 703 -55.37 -44.95 -15.06
C VAL A 703 -54.09 -44.46 -15.75
N PRO A 704 -54.02 -44.47 -17.11
CA PRO A 704 -52.81 -44.10 -17.85
C PRO A 704 -52.27 -42.71 -17.51
N GLU A 705 -53.16 -41.76 -17.24
CA GLU A 705 -52.82 -40.39 -16.86
C GLU A 705 -52.10 -40.35 -15.50
N VAL A 706 -52.51 -41.17 -14.53
CA VAL A 706 -51.84 -41.28 -13.22
C VAL A 706 -50.47 -41.94 -13.38
N ALA A 707 -50.37 -43.01 -14.18
CA ALA A 707 -49.09 -43.68 -14.44
C ALA A 707 -48.08 -42.72 -15.11
N THR A 708 -48.56 -41.88 -16.03
CA THR A 708 -47.75 -40.84 -16.69
C THR A 708 -47.32 -39.77 -15.69
N ALA A 709 -48.24 -39.29 -14.84
CA ALA A 709 -47.95 -38.31 -13.80
C ALA A 709 -46.87 -38.82 -12.83
N ASP A 710 -46.97 -40.07 -12.37
CA ASP A 710 -45.97 -40.70 -11.51
C ASP A 710 -44.61 -40.82 -12.20
N ALA A 711 -44.58 -41.22 -13.47
CA ALA A 711 -43.34 -41.33 -14.25
C ALA A 711 -42.65 -39.97 -14.44
N ASN A 712 -43.42 -38.93 -14.78
CA ASN A 712 -42.94 -37.56 -14.91
C ASN A 712 -42.45 -37.02 -13.56
N PHE A 713 -43.19 -37.25 -12.48
CA PHE A 713 -42.78 -36.87 -11.13
C PHE A 713 -41.46 -37.52 -10.72
N ALA A 714 -41.28 -38.81 -11.01
CA ALA A 714 -40.03 -39.53 -10.74
C ALA A 714 -38.87 -38.98 -11.58
N ALA A 715 -39.10 -38.72 -12.88
CA ALA A 715 -38.08 -38.13 -13.75
C ALA A 715 -37.66 -36.72 -13.27
N ASN A 716 -38.62 -35.90 -12.86
CA ASN A 716 -38.39 -34.54 -12.34
C ASN A 716 -37.83 -34.52 -10.90
N SER A 717 -37.85 -35.65 -10.19
CA SER A 717 -37.23 -35.78 -8.87
C SER A 717 -35.71 -36.06 -8.96
N ARG A 718 -35.23 -36.70 -10.04
CA ARG A 718 -33.80 -37.04 -10.21
C ARG A 718 -32.85 -35.83 -10.07
N PRO A 719 -33.13 -34.64 -10.61
CA PRO A 719 -32.28 -33.48 -10.41
C PRO A 719 -32.22 -32.97 -8.96
N ILE A 720 -33.15 -33.39 -8.09
CA ILE A 720 -33.21 -32.99 -6.69
C ILE A 720 -32.45 -33.98 -5.80
N ASP A 721 -32.27 -35.24 -6.24
CA ASP A 721 -31.57 -36.29 -5.50
C ASP A 721 -30.24 -35.82 -4.85
N PRO A 722 -29.35 -35.04 -5.54
CA PRO A 722 -28.11 -34.55 -4.93
C PRO A 722 -28.33 -33.67 -3.70
N PHE A 723 -29.49 -33.04 -3.55
CA PHE A 723 -29.84 -32.17 -2.42
C PHE A 723 -30.60 -32.89 -1.30
N THR A 724 -30.73 -34.21 -1.36
CA THR A 724 -31.47 -35.02 -0.39
C THR A 724 -30.56 -36.00 0.35
N GLY A 725 -31.02 -36.50 1.50
CA GLY A 725 -30.27 -37.47 2.29
C GLY A 725 -29.02 -36.88 2.95
N ASN A 726 -27.91 -37.65 2.96
CA ASN A 726 -26.65 -37.27 3.60
C ASN A 726 -25.55 -36.90 2.58
N THR A 727 -25.93 -36.20 1.52
CA THR A 727 -24.99 -35.69 0.51
C THR A 727 -24.35 -34.36 0.96
N PRO A 728 -23.21 -33.95 0.38
CA PRO A 728 -22.62 -32.64 0.61
C PRO A 728 -23.59 -31.49 0.33
N LEU A 729 -24.34 -31.57 -0.77
CA LEU A 729 -25.29 -30.53 -1.16
C LEU A 729 -26.49 -30.47 -0.23
N ALA A 730 -27.02 -31.61 0.23
CA ALA A 730 -28.09 -31.66 1.22
C ALA A 730 -27.68 -30.97 2.53
N ARG A 731 -26.45 -31.23 3.02
CA ARG A 731 -25.95 -30.60 4.25
C ARG A 731 -25.89 -29.08 4.14
N ILE A 732 -25.46 -28.54 3.01
CA ILE A 732 -25.33 -27.07 2.86
C ILE A 732 -26.67 -26.37 2.59
N THR A 733 -27.66 -27.04 1.98
CA THR A 733 -28.99 -26.47 1.67
C THR A 733 -30.08 -26.81 2.68
N ALA A 734 -29.77 -27.62 3.70
CA ALA A 734 -30.69 -27.98 4.77
C ALA A 734 -31.14 -26.76 5.57
N GLN A 735 -32.45 -26.72 5.84
CA GLN A 735 -33.08 -25.74 6.73
C GLN A 735 -33.69 -26.47 7.93
N ASP A 736 -33.64 -25.82 9.08
CA ASP A 736 -34.37 -26.27 10.26
C ASP A 736 -35.88 -26.13 10.01
N PRO A 737 -36.65 -27.24 10.07
CA PRO A 737 -38.08 -27.22 9.77
C PRO A 737 -38.91 -26.35 10.73
N ARG A 738 -38.40 -26.04 11.94
CA ARG A 738 -39.11 -25.18 12.90
C ARG A 738 -38.83 -23.70 12.71
N THR A 739 -37.60 -23.35 12.35
CA THR A 739 -37.16 -21.95 12.30
C THR A 739 -37.02 -21.41 10.88
N GLY A 740 -37.00 -22.29 9.87
CA GLY A 740 -36.72 -21.94 8.46
C GLY A 740 -35.30 -21.43 8.22
N ARG A 741 -34.45 -21.41 9.25
CA ARG A 741 -33.05 -20.98 9.15
C ARG A 741 -32.21 -22.10 8.56
N MET A 742 -31.10 -21.73 7.93
CA MET A 742 -30.12 -22.71 7.47
C MET A 742 -29.59 -23.52 8.65
N ALA A 743 -29.60 -24.85 8.52
CA ALA A 743 -29.15 -25.77 9.56
C ALA A 743 -27.62 -25.77 9.70
N THR A 744 -26.92 -25.58 8.59
CA THR A 744 -25.45 -25.52 8.55
C THR A 744 -24.96 -24.07 8.64
N PRO A 745 -24.13 -23.72 9.63
CA PRO A 745 -23.50 -22.41 9.72
C PRO A 745 -22.66 -22.08 8.49
N THR A 746 -22.61 -20.81 8.09
CA THR A 746 -21.94 -20.37 6.86
C THR A 746 -20.45 -20.72 6.86
N GLU A 747 -19.76 -20.63 7.99
CA GLU A 747 -18.36 -21.00 8.15
C GLU A 747 -18.09 -22.50 7.97
N GLN A 748 -19.10 -23.36 8.12
CA GLN A 748 -18.98 -24.81 7.95
C GLN A 748 -19.33 -25.27 6.54
N VAL A 749 -19.90 -24.40 5.70
CA VAL A 749 -20.32 -24.73 4.33
C VAL A 749 -19.14 -25.23 3.48
N PRO A 750 -17.99 -24.52 3.40
CA PRO A 750 -16.87 -25.01 2.58
C PRO A 750 -16.27 -26.31 3.09
N THR A 751 -16.28 -26.54 4.41
CA THR A 751 -15.77 -27.78 5.03
C THR A 751 -16.57 -29.00 4.59
N ASN A 752 -17.89 -28.86 4.42
CA ASN A 752 -18.75 -29.92 3.90
C ASN A 752 -18.49 -30.26 2.42
N LEU A 753 -17.79 -29.36 1.71
CA LEU A 753 -17.42 -29.51 0.31
C LEU A 753 -15.96 -29.96 0.14
N LEU A 754 -15.22 -30.20 1.22
CA LEU A 754 -13.83 -30.66 1.13
C LEU A 754 -13.76 -32.11 0.65
N GLY A 755 -12.85 -32.38 -0.27
CA GLY A 755 -12.59 -33.70 -0.86
C GLY A 755 -13.05 -33.78 -2.31
N ALA A 756 -12.34 -34.55 -3.13
CA ALA A 756 -12.51 -34.56 -4.58
C ALA A 756 -13.94 -34.92 -5.04
N SER A 757 -14.60 -35.86 -4.38
CA SER A 757 -15.98 -36.25 -4.69
C SER A 757 -16.98 -35.14 -4.37
N ALA A 758 -16.88 -34.54 -3.17
CA ALA A 758 -17.76 -33.47 -2.74
C ALA A 758 -17.57 -32.20 -3.58
N SER A 759 -16.32 -31.85 -3.91
CA SER A 759 -16.00 -30.75 -4.81
C SER A 759 -16.59 -30.97 -6.20
N ARG A 760 -16.46 -32.19 -6.76
CA ARG A 760 -17.00 -32.53 -8.08
C ARG A 760 -18.52 -32.41 -8.12
N GLU A 761 -19.21 -33.04 -7.18
CA GLU A 761 -20.68 -32.99 -7.06
C GLU A 761 -21.18 -31.55 -6.90
N PHE A 762 -20.49 -30.75 -6.08
CA PHE A 762 -20.81 -29.33 -5.95
C PHE A 762 -20.61 -28.56 -7.26
N LEU A 763 -19.44 -28.70 -7.90
CA LEU A 763 -19.11 -27.94 -9.11
C LEU A 763 -20.02 -28.29 -10.30
N GLU A 764 -20.57 -29.50 -10.35
CA GLU A 764 -21.56 -29.93 -11.36
C GLU A 764 -22.88 -29.17 -11.24
N HIS A 765 -23.26 -28.75 -10.03
CA HIS A 765 -24.54 -28.08 -9.76
C HIS A 765 -24.43 -26.61 -9.33
N ALA A 766 -23.21 -26.13 -9.11
CA ALA A 766 -22.94 -24.77 -8.64
C ALA A 766 -23.31 -23.69 -9.66
N THR A 767 -23.89 -22.60 -9.17
CA THR A 767 -23.99 -21.36 -9.95
C THR A 767 -22.61 -20.75 -10.18
N PRO A 768 -22.42 -19.87 -11.19
CA PRO A 768 -21.15 -19.18 -11.42
C PRO A 768 -20.63 -18.44 -10.17
N GLU A 769 -21.52 -17.85 -9.39
CA GLU A 769 -21.21 -17.12 -8.17
C GLU A 769 -20.75 -18.07 -7.04
N ALA A 770 -21.49 -19.16 -6.83
CA ALA A 770 -21.14 -20.17 -5.83
C ALA A 770 -19.79 -20.84 -6.17
N ARG A 771 -19.56 -21.13 -7.47
CA ARG A 771 -18.30 -21.67 -7.95
C ARG A 771 -17.13 -20.73 -7.65
N ARG A 772 -17.22 -19.45 -8.02
CA ARG A 772 -16.16 -18.46 -7.75
C ARG A 772 -15.87 -18.30 -6.26
N ALA A 773 -16.91 -18.30 -5.42
CA ALA A 773 -16.75 -18.20 -3.97
C ALA A 773 -16.02 -19.42 -3.38
N TYR A 774 -16.35 -20.62 -3.87
CA TYR A 774 -15.69 -21.84 -3.44
C TYR A 774 -14.24 -21.94 -3.94
N GLU A 775 -14.00 -21.67 -5.22
CA GLU A 775 -12.65 -21.60 -5.82
C GLU A 775 -11.76 -20.58 -5.09
N GLY A 776 -12.30 -19.39 -4.82
CA GLY A 776 -11.59 -18.34 -4.08
C GLY A 776 -11.23 -18.75 -2.65
N HIS A 777 -12.12 -19.49 -1.97
CA HIS A 777 -11.84 -20.03 -0.65
C HIS A 777 -10.77 -21.13 -0.68
N VAL A 778 -10.84 -22.06 -1.63
CA VAL A 778 -9.83 -23.12 -1.79
C VAL A 778 -8.46 -22.51 -2.09
N ALA A 779 -8.41 -21.54 -3.00
CA ALA A 779 -7.19 -20.82 -3.33
C ALA A 779 -6.62 -20.08 -2.10
N SER A 780 -7.47 -19.40 -1.35
CA SER A 780 -7.08 -18.66 -0.14
C SER A 780 -6.53 -19.60 0.93
N ARG A 781 -7.22 -20.71 1.21
CA ARG A 781 -6.79 -21.71 2.20
C ARG A 781 -5.43 -22.30 1.87
N ILE A 782 -5.20 -22.68 0.62
CA ILE A 782 -3.92 -23.26 0.18
C ILE A 782 -2.81 -22.23 0.27
N LEU A 783 -3.05 -21.01 -0.23
CA LEU A 783 -2.06 -19.95 -0.21
C LEU A 783 -1.76 -19.47 1.22
N ASP A 784 -2.76 -19.41 2.12
CA ASP A 784 -2.58 -19.07 3.54
C ASP A 784 -1.75 -20.13 4.27
N GLY A 785 -1.93 -21.41 3.97
CA GLY A 785 -1.11 -22.50 4.52
C GLY A 785 0.38 -22.38 4.19
N ALA A 786 0.71 -21.71 3.08
CA ALA A 786 2.08 -21.44 2.65
C ALA A 786 2.57 -20.02 2.95
N THR A 787 1.73 -19.17 3.55
CA THR A 787 2.09 -17.77 3.88
C THR A 787 2.54 -17.67 5.34
N ASP A 788 3.67 -17.03 5.59
CA ASP A 788 4.17 -16.78 6.94
C ASP A 788 3.44 -15.61 7.64
N ARG A 789 3.74 -15.39 8.92
CA ARG A 789 3.18 -14.28 9.72
C ARG A 789 3.51 -12.88 9.17
N HIS A 790 4.48 -12.77 8.28
CA HIS A 790 4.94 -11.53 7.65
C HIS A 790 4.32 -11.33 6.26
N GLY A 791 3.47 -12.26 5.79
CA GLY A 791 2.82 -12.19 4.49
C GLY A 791 3.67 -12.69 3.33
N ASN A 792 4.82 -13.33 3.61
CA ASN A 792 5.69 -13.93 2.62
C ASN A 792 5.23 -15.35 2.31
N VAL A 793 5.19 -15.69 1.02
CA VAL A 793 4.82 -17.03 0.56
C VAL A 793 6.08 -17.89 0.47
N ASP A 794 6.03 -19.08 1.04
CA ASP A 794 7.07 -20.10 0.88
C ASP A 794 6.72 -21.00 -0.32
N ALA A 795 7.57 -20.99 -1.35
CA ALA A 795 7.35 -21.75 -2.57
C ALA A 795 7.35 -23.26 -2.35
N ALA A 796 8.20 -23.77 -1.46
CA ALA A 796 8.30 -25.20 -1.18
C ALA A 796 7.03 -25.68 -0.45
N ARG A 797 6.57 -24.93 0.56
CA ARG A 797 5.31 -25.23 1.25
C ARG A 797 4.10 -25.10 0.35
N LEU A 798 4.07 -24.10 -0.53
CA LEU A 798 2.97 -23.96 -1.50
C LEU A 798 2.97 -25.12 -2.49
N SER A 799 4.14 -25.52 -3.00
CA SER A 799 4.28 -26.67 -3.89
C SER A 799 3.84 -27.98 -3.21
N GLU A 800 4.19 -28.18 -1.93
CA GLU A 800 3.71 -29.31 -1.12
C GLU A 800 2.18 -29.27 -0.97
N ALA A 801 1.62 -28.13 -0.58
CA ALA A 801 0.17 -27.97 -0.45
C ALA A 801 -0.59 -28.19 -1.77
N LEU A 802 -0.01 -27.83 -2.92
CA LEU A 802 -0.59 -28.14 -4.24
C LEU A 802 -0.62 -29.65 -4.51
N ARG A 803 0.42 -30.40 -4.11
CA ARG A 803 0.45 -31.86 -4.23
C ARG A 803 -0.56 -32.51 -3.30
N ASP A 804 -0.62 -32.07 -2.05
CA ASP A 804 -1.55 -32.62 -1.05
C ASP A 804 -3.03 -32.40 -1.41
N ASN A 805 -3.32 -31.38 -2.22
CA ASN A 805 -4.67 -31.04 -2.66
C ASN A 805 -4.90 -31.34 -4.16
N ALA A 806 -4.04 -32.15 -4.78
CA ALA A 806 -4.08 -32.43 -6.22
C ALA A 806 -5.46 -32.91 -6.69
N ASP A 807 -6.09 -33.85 -5.97
CA ASP A 807 -7.39 -34.42 -6.37
C ASP A 807 -8.53 -33.37 -6.37
N VAL A 808 -8.47 -32.39 -5.46
CA VAL A 808 -9.45 -31.28 -5.41
C VAL A 808 -9.15 -30.27 -6.51
N LEU A 809 -7.86 -29.96 -6.72
CA LEU A 809 -7.40 -29.00 -7.72
C LEU A 809 -7.57 -29.50 -9.16
N GLU A 810 -7.62 -30.81 -9.37
CA GLU A 810 -7.98 -31.41 -10.66
C GLU A 810 -9.38 -30.98 -11.12
N GLN A 811 -10.31 -30.78 -10.17
CA GLN A 811 -11.65 -30.25 -10.45
C GLN A 811 -11.65 -28.72 -10.68
N MET A 812 -10.53 -28.04 -10.41
CA MET A 812 -10.37 -26.57 -10.47
C MET A 812 -9.06 -26.15 -11.15
N PRO A 813 -8.88 -26.45 -12.46
CA PRO A 813 -7.60 -26.22 -13.14
C PRO A 813 -7.17 -24.75 -13.13
N VAL A 814 -8.13 -23.82 -13.16
CA VAL A 814 -7.84 -22.37 -13.08
C VAL A 814 -7.22 -21.99 -11.73
N VAL A 815 -7.67 -22.58 -10.62
CA VAL A 815 -7.10 -22.35 -9.29
C VAL A 815 -5.70 -22.92 -9.20
N TYR A 816 -5.50 -24.15 -9.71
CA TYR A 816 -4.18 -24.77 -9.79
C TYR A 816 -3.18 -23.87 -10.53
N HIS A 817 -3.51 -23.40 -11.73
CA HIS A 817 -2.60 -22.57 -12.53
C HIS A 817 -2.24 -21.25 -11.83
N ARG A 818 -3.22 -20.57 -11.22
CA ARG A 818 -2.95 -19.33 -10.48
C ARG A 818 -1.98 -19.54 -9.31
N LEU A 819 -2.14 -20.63 -8.57
CA LEU A 819 -1.25 -20.94 -7.45
C LEU A 819 0.13 -21.43 -7.93
N ASP A 820 0.19 -22.22 -9.00
CA ASP A 820 1.45 -22.66 -9.62
C ASP A 820 2.24 -21.46 -10.18
N ASP A 821 1.58 -20.46 -10.75
CA ASP A 821 2.21 -19.21 -11.18
C ASP A 821 2.82 -18.45 -9.98
N VAL A 822 2.19 -18.48 -8.80
CA VAL A 822 2.77 -17.92 -7.57
C VAL A 822 4.02 -18.70 -7.15
N VAL A 823 4.02 -20.04 -7.23
CA VAL A 823 5.21 -20.87 -6.95
C VAL A 823 6.35 -20.47 -7.88
N ARG A 824 6.12 -20.45 -9.19
CA ARG A 824 7.13 -20.11 -10.19
C ARG A 824 7.66 -18.70 -10.01
N ALA A 825 6.79 -17.72 -9.74
CA ALA A 825 7.20 -16.36 -9.50
C ALA A 825 8.01 -16.21 -8.21
N ARG A 826 7.66 -16.94 -7.15
CA ARG A 826 8.41 -16.96 -5.90
C ARG A 826 9.78 -17.59 -6.05
N ASP A 827 9.90 -18.70 -6.77
CA ASP A 827 11.18 -19.34 -7.12
C ASP A 827 12.05 -18.42 -7.98
N GLY A 828 11.45 -17.67 -8.91
CA GLY A 828 12.13 -16.64 -9.67
C GLY A 828 12.70 -15.54 -8.77
N LEU A 829 11.90 -15.04 -7.82
CA LEU A 829 12.30 -14.01 -6.87
C LEU A 829 13.40 -14.48 -5.92
N ALA A 830 13.43 -15.77 -5.55
CA ALA A 830 14.45 -16.32 -4.66
C ALA A 830 15.88 -16.11 -5.20
N ARG A 831 16.07 -16.10 -6.53
CA ARG A 831 17.36 -15.77 -7.15
C ARG A 831 17.75 -14.30 -6.94
N VAL A 832 16.79 -13.39 -7.01
CA VAL A 832 17.02 -11.96 -6.77
C VAL A 832 17.24 -11.70 -5.28
N GLU A 833 16.58 -12.46 -4.40
CA GLU A 833 16.80 -12.40 -2.95
C GLU A 833 18.20 -12.83 -2.52
N ALA A 834 18.84 -13.71 -3.28
CA ALA A 834 20.24 -14.10 -3.08
C ALA A 834 21.25 -13.09 -3.65
N SER A 835 20.80 -12.07 -4.38
CA SER A 835 21.66 -11.00 -4.89
C SER A 835 21.94 -9.93 -3.82
N PRO A 836 22.93 -9.03 -4.02
CA PRO A 836 23.18 -7.92 -3.09
C PRO A 836 21.93 -7.06 -2.79
N LEU A 837 21.03 -6.88 -3.76
CA LEU A 837 19.77 -6.16 -3.55
C LEU A 837 18.86 -6.89 -2.57
N GLY A 838 18.76 -8.20 -2.70
CA GLY A 838 17.99 -9.07 -1.83
C GLY A 838 18.53 -9.11 -0.41
N GLU A 839 19.85 -9.25 -0.26
CA GLU A 839 20.51 -9.23 1.04
C GLU A 839 20.31 -7.88 1.76
N LEU A 840 20.35 -6.76 1.02
CA LEU A 840 20.02 -5.43 1.56
C LEU A 840 18.56 -5.34 2.03
N ALA A 841 17.62 -5.93 1.30
CA ALA A 841 16.20 -5.96 1.69
C ALA A 841 15.95 -6.77 2.98
N GLN A 842 16.85 -7.67 3.34
CA GLN A 842 16.76 -8.53 4.52
C GLN A 842 17.45 -7.95 5.76
N THR A 843 18.43 -7.05 5.61
CA THR A 843 19.18 -6.48 6.75
C THR A 843 18.77 -5.04 7.07
N GLY A 844 18.45 -4.76 8.33
CA GLY A 844 18.34 -3.39 8.86
C GLY A 844 19.65 -2.88 9.51
N ASP A 845 20.67 -3.74 9.59
CA ASP A 845 21.97 -3.39 10.16
C ASP A 845 22.86 -2.71 9.10
N ILE A 846 23.34 -1.52 9.41
CA ILE A 846 24.15 -0.71 8.50
C ILE A 846 25.52 -1.34 8.21
N GLY A 847 26.14 -1.98 9.19
CA GLY A 847 27.45 -2.63 9.00
C GLY A 847 27.35 -3.81 8.05
N ARG A 848 26.29 -4.62 8.18
CA ARG A 848 25.97 -5.69 7.24
C ARG A 848 25.63 -5.13 5.86
N ALA A 849 24.82 -4.06 5.77
CA ALA A 849 24.50 -3.42 4.49
C ALA A 849 25.75 -2.92 3.76
N VAL A 850 26.71 -2.31 4.46
CA VAL A 850 28.01 -1.92 3.91
C VAL A 850 28.78 -3.14 3.41
N ASN A 851 28.83 -4.23 4.19
CA ASN A 851 29.54 -5.45 3.80
C ASN A 851 28.93 -6.16 2.58
N VAL A 852 27.62 -6.04 2.36
CA VAL A 852 26.92 -6.60 1.18
C VAL A 852 27.39 -5.92 -0.10
N LEU A 853 27.46 -4.58 -0.13
CA LEU A 853 27.89 -3.84 -1.32
C LEU A 853 29.42 -3.75 -1.46
N PHE A 854 30.13 -3.68 -0.33
CA PHE A 854 31.59 -3.53 -0.26
C PHE A 854 32.24 -4.68 0.52
N PRO A 855 32.15 -5.93 0.02
CA PRO A 855 32.72 -7.08 0.71
C PRO A 855 34.25 -6.98 0.77
N ARG A 856 34.83 -7.40 1.91
CA ARG A 856 36.29 -7.43 2.11
C ARG A 856 36.99 -8.48 1.25
N ALA A 857 36.28 -9.53 0.88
CA ALA A 857 36.77 -10.61 0.02
C ALA A 857 35.70 -10.92 -1.05
N PRO A 858 35.61 -10.11 -2.12
CA PRO A 858 34.62 -10.34 -3.17
C PRO A 858 34.90 -11.67 -3.89
N THR A 859 33.86 -12.50 -4.05
CA THR A 859 33.90 -13.70 -4.86
C THR A 859 33.38 -13.38 -6.27
N GLY A 860 34.25 -13.43 -7.28
CA GLY A 860 33.86 -13.23 -8.69
C GLY A 860 33.65 -11.76 -9.10
N ALA A 861 33.14 -11.56 -10.33
CA ALA A 861 32.96 -10.26 -10.97
C ALA A 861 31.60 -9.59 -10.64
N ASN A 862 31.29 -9.39 -9.36
CA ASN A 862 29.95 -8.95 -8.89
C ASN A 862 29.64 -7.44 -9.03
N HIS A 863 30.54 -6.63 -9.59
CA HIS A 863 30.37 -5.17 -9.74
C HIS A 863 29.06 -4.73 -10.41
N GLN A 864 28.54 -5.51 -11.38
CA GLN A 864 27.27 -5.19 -12.04
C GLN A 864 26.07 -5.36 -11.11
N GLU A 865 26.05 -6.42 -10.30
CA GLU A 865 25.00 -6.68 -9.31
C GLU A 865 25.04 -5.65 -8.18
N VAL A 866 26.25 -5.30 -7.72
CA VAL A 866 26.47 -4.23 -6.75
C VAL A 866 25.95 -2.89 -7.28
N ALA A 867 26.26 -2.52 -8.53
CA ALA A 867 25.72 -1.32 -9.15
C ALA A 867 24.20 -1.38 -9.34
N ALA A 868 23.65 -2.54 -9.69
CA ALA A 868 22.20 -2.71 -9.82
C ALA A 868 21.50 -2.53 -8.46
N ALA A 869 22.06 -3.10 -7.40
CA ALA A 869 21.56 -2.94 -6.03
C ALA A 869 21.64 -1.49 -5.57
N MET A 870 22.81 -0.84 -5.71
CA MET A 870 22.99 0.57 -5.34
C MET A 870 22.05 1.48 -6.14
N ARG A 871 21.87 1.22 -7.45
CA ARG A 871 20.93 1.97 -8.29
C ARG A 871 19.48 1.77 -7.85
N ALA A 872 19.11 0.56 -7.44
CA ALA A 872 17.77 0.28 -6.93
C ALA A 872 17.49 1.00 -5.60
N VAL A 873 18.46 1.02 -4.67
CA VAL A 873 18.38 1.81 -3.44
C VAL A 873 18.30 3.31 -3.77
N ALA A 874 19.19 3.82 -4.63
CA ALA A 874 19.25 5.24 -4.98
C ALA A 874 17.98 5.75 -5.67
N ARG A 875 17.32 4.91 -6.48
CA ARG A 875 16.02 5.26 -7.10
C ARG A 875 14.90 5.43 -6.09
N ASN A 876 14.90 4.63 -5.02
CA ASN A 876 13.82 4.62 -4.02
C ASN A 876 14.12 5.55 -2.83
N ASN A 877 15.40 5.70 -2.45
CA ASN A 877 15.86 6.65 -1.45
C ASN A 877 17.30 7.11 -1.79
N PRO A 878 17.45 8.24 -2.51
CA PRO A 878 18.77 8.72 -2.93
C PRO A 878 19.65 9.18 -1.76
N ALA A 879 19.05 9.65 -0.66
CA ALA A 879 19.78 10.06 0.53
C ALA A 879 20.41 8.84 1.23
N ALA A 880 19.62 7.79 1.48
CA ALA A 880 20.10 6.57 2.10
C ALA A 880 21.23 5.89 1.30
N ALA A 881 21.14 5.90 -0.04
CA ALA A 881 22.21 5.37 -0.90
C ALA A 881 23.52 6.16 -0.77
N ARG A 882 23.43 7.50 -0.74
CA ARG A 882 24.60 8.38 -0.56
C ARG A 882 25.19 8.25 0.84
N ASP A 883 24.35 8.17 1.87
CA ASP A 883 24.77 7.95 3.24
C ASP A 883 25.47 6.61 3.42
N LEU A 884 24.97 5.54 2.79
CA LEU A 884 25.60 4.23 2.81
C LEU A 884 27.02 4.26 2.22
N ALA A 885 27.19 4.94 1.08
CA ALA A 885 28.50 5.13 0.45
C ALA A 885 29.42 6.02 1.31
N ARG A 886 28.89 7.11 1.87
CA ARG A 886 29.63 8.02 2.76
C ARG A 886 30.11 7.28 4.01
N ILE A 887 29.25 6.54 4.69
CA ILE A 887 29.58 5.78 5.91
C ILE A 887 30.69 4.76 5.64
N HIS A 888 30.65 4.06 4.50
CA HIS A 888 31.74 3.16 4.11
C HIS A 888 33.08 3.89 3.99
N LEU A 889 33.09 5.01 3.26
CA LEU A 889 34.29 5.82 3.04
C LEU A 889 34.78 6.49 4.32
N GLU A 890 33.89 7.03 5.16
CA GLU A 890 34.26 7.60 6.46
C GLU A 890 34.84 6.55 7.40
N THR A 891 34.26 5.35 7.42
CA THR A 891 34.77 4.24 8.23
C THR A 891 36.19 3.87 7.78
N ALA A 892 36.43 3.81 6.47
CA ALA A 892 37.76 3.57 5.92
C ALA A 892 38.73 4.73 6.21
N LEU A 893 38.26 5.99 6.12
CA LEU A 893 39.08 7.18 6.40
C LEU A 893 39.52 7.19 7.85
N ASN A 894 38.57 7.01 8.77
CA ASN A 894 38.83 6.90 10.20
C ASN A 894 39.73 5.71 10.55
N ALA A 895 39.67 4.61 9.80
CA ALA A 895 40.57 3.48 9.97
C ALA A 895 41.99 3.79 9.47
N GLY A 896 42.12 4.49 8.34
CA GLY A 896 43.40 4.84 7.73
C GLY A 896 44.14 5.96 8.47
N THR A 897 43.43 6.91 9.08
CA THR A 897 44.04 8.08 9.76
C THR A 897 44.35 7.85 11.24
N ARG A 898 43.90 6.74 11.86
CA ARG A 898 44.29 6.39 13.23
C ARG A 898 45.78 6.06 13.31
N ASP A 899 46.44 6.48 14.40
CA ASP A 899 47.82 6.09 14.72
C ASP A 899 47.90 4.57 14.95
N LEU A 900 48.12 3.83 13.87
CA LEU A 900 48.34 2.39 13.89
C LEU A 900 49.75 2.11 14.44
N ARG A 901 49.83 1.84 15.75
CA ARG A 901 50.95 1.12 16.44
C ARG A 901 52.34 1.32 15.81
N GLY A 902 52.83 2.56 15.80
CA GLY A 902 54.22 2.89 15.43
C GLY A 902 54.47 3.40 14.02
N VAL A 903 53.44 3.53 13.16
CA VAL A 903 53.53 4.23 11.87
C VAL A 903 53.00 5.66 12.04
N PRO A 904 53.74 6.72 11.64
CA PRO A 904 53.25 8.10 11.77
C PRO A 904 51.93 8.30 11.01
N ALA A 905 50.96 9.02 11.60
CA ALA A 905 49.70 9.48 10.97
C ALA A 905 49.85 10.12 9.56
N GLN A 906 51.07 10.50 9.20
CA GLN A 906 51.48 11.05 7.90
C GLN A 906 51.28 10.06 6.72
N TYR A 907 51.18 8.76 6.97
CA TYR A 907 50.83 7.75 5.94
C TYR A 907 49.32 7.46 5.84
N GLY A 908 48.50 8.11 6.67
CA GLY A 908 47.09 7.78 6.79
C GLY A 908 46.28 7.98 5.51
N GLY A 909 46.69 8.94 4.67
CA GLY A 909 46.10 9.14 3.34
C GLY A 909 46.26 7.94 2.42
N ALA A 910 47.49 7.45 2.26
CA ALA A 910 47.77 6.28 1.44
C ALA A 910 47.14 5.00 2.01
N ALA A 911 47.13 4.85 3.33
CA ALA A 911 46.45 3.74 4.00
C ALA A 911 44.93 3.76 3.75
N PHE A 912 44.30 4.94 3.79
CA PHE A 912 42.91 5.13 3.40
C PHE A 912 42.67 4.77 1.92
N ALA A 913 43.46 5.33 1.00
CA ALA A 913 43.28 5.09 -0.43
C ALA A 913 43.43 3.60 -0.78
N SER A 914 44.44 2.95 -0.21
CA SER A 914 44.65 1.51 -0.34
C SER A 914 43.53 0.69 0.32
N GLY A 915 43.04 1.10 1.49
CA GLY A 915 41.95 0.41 2.20
C GLY A 915 40.60 0.50 1.49
N VAL A 916 40.32 1.63 0.82
CA VAL A 916 39.10 1.87 0.04
C VAL A 916 39.16 1.17 -1.33
N ARG A 917 40.27 1.30 -2.07
CA ARG A 917 40.44 0.64 -3.36
C ARG A 917 40.60 -0.87 -3.22
N GLY A 918 41.30 -1.31 -2.18
CA GLY A 918 41.55 -2.73 -1.92
C GLY A 918 42.16 -3.44 -3.12
N ASN A 919 41.65 -4.63 -3.44
CA ASN A 919 42.02 -5.37 -4.64
C ASN A 919 41.29 -4.83 -5.90
N PRO A 920 41.69 -5.24 -7.13
CA PRO A 920 41.08 -4.74 -8.37
C PRO A 920 39.56 -4.93 -8.46
N GLN A 921 39.01 -5.99 -7.83
CA GLN A 921 37.57 -6.22 -7.82
C GLN A 921 36.85 -5.29 -6.83
N GLN A 922 37.45 -5.01 -5.68
CA GLN A 922 36.92 -4.02 -4.71
C GLN A 922 36.89 -2.61 -5.31
N ALA A 923 37.95 -2.22 -6.02
CA ALA A 923 38.00 -0.94 -6.73
C ALA A 923 36.88 -0.82 -7.78
N ARG A 924 36.62 -1.89 -8.55
CA ARG A 924 35.50 -1.92 -9.51
C ARG A 924 34.14 -1.88 -8.83
N ASN A 925 33.96 -2.58 -7.71
CA ASN A 925 32.71 -2.54 -6.94
C ASN A 925 32.45 -1.14 -6.37
N LEU A 926 33.50 -0.49 -5.84
CA LEU A 926 33.44 0.89 -5.38
C LEU A 926 33.05 1.84 -6.51
N GLU A 927 33.77 1.82 -7.63
CA GLU A 927 33.46 2.64 -8.80
C GLU A 927 32.02 2.43 -9.27
N ALA A 928 31.61 1.17 -9.43
CA ALA A 928 30.29 0.80 -9.90
C ALA A 928 29.18 1.28 -8.94
N SER A 929 29.42 1.23 -7.62
CA SER A 929 28.51 1.73 -6.59
C SER A 929 28.39 3.25 -6.63
N ILE A 930 29.53 3.97 -6.65
CA ILE A 930 29.53 5.43 -6.64
C ILE A 930 28.91 6.00 -7.93
N ARG A 931 29.23 5.41 -9.09
CA ARG A 931 28.61 5.79 -10.37
C ARG A 931 27.13 5.48 -10.44
N ALA A 932 26.63 4.53 -9.65
CA ALA A 932 25.20 4.23 -9.56
C ALA A 932 24.39 5.26 -8.74
N LEU A 933 25.05 6.13 -7.98
CA LEU A 933 24.41 7.22 -7.25
C LEU A 933 23.96 8.36 -8.19
N PRO A 934 23.02 9.22 -7.77
CA PRO A 934 22.66 10.41 -8.54
C PRO A 934 23.86 11.37 -8.61
N ASN A 935 24.23 11.79 -9.83
CA ASN A 935 25.48 12.51 -10.16
C ASN A 935 26.76 11.69 -9.95
N GLY A 936 26.65 10.36 -10.01
CA GLY A 936 27.73 9.42 -9.70
C GLY A 936 29.02 9.61 -10.50
N ASP A 937 28.97 10.00 -11.77
CA ASP A 937 30.18 10.24 -12.57
C ASP A 937 30.99 11.45 -12.05
N THR A 938 30.30 12.51 -11.63
CA THR A 938 30.95 13.68 -11.02
C THR A 938 31.52 13.34 -9.65
N ILE A 939 30.76 12.60 -8.84
CA ILE A 939 31.19 12.15 -7.51
C ILE A 939 32.43 11.25 -7.64
N TRP A 940 32.38 10.26 -8.54
CA TRP A 940 33.50 9.37 -8.81
C TRP A 940 34.72 10.14 -9.32
N GLY A 941 34.55 11.07 -10.27
CA GLY A 941 35.67 11.87 -10.76
C GLY A 941 36.35 12.68 -9.65
N GLY A 942 35.60 13.20 -8.68
CA GLY A 942 36.16 13.86 -7.49
C GLY A 942 36.87 12.89 -6.54
N LEU A 943 36.22 11.77 -6.22
CA LEU A 943 36.74 10.74 -5.32
C LEU A 943 37.99 10.06 -5.90
N ASP A 944 38.01 9.72 -7.18
CA ASP A 944 39.14 9.07 -7.83
C ASP A 944 40.38 9.97 -7.84
N ARG A 945 40.21 11.27 -8.13
CA ARG A 945 41.31 12.26 -8.01
C ARG A 945 41.85 12.34 -6.58
N MET A 946 40.96 12.32 -5.58
CA MET A 946 41.36 12.29 -4.17
C MET A 946 42.12 10.99 -3.85
N LEU A 947 41.60 9.82 -4.24
CA LEU A 947 42.23 8.53 -3.97
C LEU A 947 43.60 8.42 -4.65
N ASN A 948 43.73 8.85 -5.91
CA ASN A 948 45.01 8.93 -6.63
C ASN A 948 46.01 9.83 -5.90
N THR A 949 45.57 11.01 -5.46
CA THR A 949 46.39 11.95 -4.70
C THR A 949 46.86 11.35 -3.36
N LEU A 950 45.94 10.70 -2.65
CA LEU A 950 46.22 10.09 -1.36
C LEU A 950 47.16 8.88 -1.47
N GLU A 951 47.01 8.08 -2.52
CA GLU A 951 47.95 6.99 -2.83
C GLU A 951 49.36 7.53 -3.12
N ALA A 952 49.47 8.69 -3.78
CA ALA A 952 50.77 9.32 -4.02
C ALA A 952 51.52 9.70 -2.73
N THR A 953 50.79 10.04 -1.66
CA THR A 953 51.39 10.34 -0.33
C THR A 953 52.11 9.13 0.29
N GLY A 954 51.82 7.92 -0.18
CA GLY A 954 52.42 6.68 0.34
C GLY A 954 53.89 6.50 -0.06
N TRP A 955 54.35 7.21 -1.09
CA TRP A 955 55.72 7.15 -1.59
C TRP A 955 56.73 7.95 -0.75
N ARG A 956 56.26 8.52 0.38
CA ARG A 956 57.13 9.23 1.31
C ARG A 956 58.23 8.29 1.86
N PRO A 957 59.50 8.72 1.88
CA PRO A 957 60.60 7.94 2.43
C PRO A 957 60.40 7.67 3.94
N GLN A 958 60.55 6.41 4.36
CA GLN A 958 60.47 6.05 5.77
C GLN A 958 61.62 6.65 6.59
N LYS A 959 61.34 7.02 7.85
CA LYS A 959 62.31 7.53 8.82
C LYS A 959 63.10 6.34 9.42
N GLY A 960 64.17 5.89 8.76
CA GLY A 960 65.00 4.74 9.17
C GLY A 960 66.13 4.44 8.16
N SER A 961 67.21 3.78 8.60
CA SER A 961 68.57 3.92 8.02
C SER A 961 68.89 3.17 6.72
N ASP A 962 69.30 3.92 5.68
CA ASP A 962 70.48 3.54 4.87
C ASP A 962 71.63 4.45 5.28
N THR A 963 72.36 4.08 6.33
CA THR A 963 73.52 4.82 6.79
C THR A 963 74.56 4.98 5.68
N ALA A 964 74.77 3.96 4.84
CA ALA A 964 75.76 4.01 3.76
C ALA A 964 75.43 5.06 2.68
N PHE A 965 74.21 5.05 2.14
CA PHE A 965 73.79 6.02 1.13
C PHE A 965 73.65 7.43 1.73
N ASN A 966 73.12 7.55 2.95
CA ASN A 966 73.00 8.84 3.63
C ASN A 966 74.36 9.47 3.93
N ILE A 967 75.38 8.65 4.22
CA ILE A 967 76.77 9.11 4.42
C ILE A 967 77.38 9.57 3.09
N ASP A 968 77.20 8.82 2.00
CA ASP A 968 77.76 9.16 0.69
C ASP A 968 77.12 10.43 0.10
N LEU A 969 75.80 10.57 0.20
CA LEU A 969 75.09 11.77 -0.25
C LEU A 969 75.42 13.00 0.60
N ARG A 970 75.63 12.84 1.92
CA ARG A 970 76.13 13.92 2.79
C ARG A 970 77.55 14.36 2.42
N LYS A 971 78.41 13.43 1.99
CA LYS A 971 79.74 13.75 1.44
C LYS A 971 79.64 14.49 0.11
N GLN A 972 78.79 14.04 -0.82
CA GLN A 972 78.58 14.70 -2.12
C GLN A 972 77.97 16.11 -1.97
N MET A 973 77.06 16.32 -1.01
CA MET A 973 76.55 17.67 -0.68
C MET A 973 77.61 18.58 -0.05
N ALA A 974 78.64 18.00 0.58
CA ALA A 974 79.76 18.72 1.18
C ALA A 974 80.90 19.05 0.19
N GLU A 975 81.08 18.24 -0.85
CA GLU A 975 82.19 18.33 -1.81
C GLU A 975 81.76 18.91 -3.16
N SER A 976 81.57 20.23 -3.24
CA SER A 976 81.26 20.92 -4.51
C SER A 976 82.50 21.32 -5.31
N LYS A 977 83.37 20.37 -5.67
CA LYS A 977 84.32 20.55 -6.79
C LYS A 977 83.96 19.52 -7.85
N GLY A 978 83.57 19.99 -9.04
CA GLY A 978 83.18 19.12 -10.15
C GLY A 978 84.27 18.11 -10.54
N PRO A 979 83.93 17.11 -11.36
CA PRO A 979 84.82 16.00 -11.70
C PRO A 979 85.91 16.46 -12.68
N LEU A 980 86.92 17.18 -12.18
CA LEU A 980 88.23 17.38 -12.84
C LEU A 980 89.32 17.97 -11.92
N ALA A 981 89.17 17.94 -10.59
CA ALA A 981 90.11 18.62 -9.67
C ALA A 981 90.74 17.72 -8.59
N SER A 982 90.54 16.40 -8.64
CA SER A 982 91.14 15.44 -7.70
C SER A 982 92.44 14.78 -8.21
N ALA A 983 92.97 15.20 -9.36
CA ALA A 983 94.12 14.55 -9.98
C ALA A 983 95.48 15.29 -9.80
N ILE A 984 95.56 16.38 -9.03
CA ILE A 984 96.83 17.17 -8.92
C ILE A 984 97.31 17.41 -7.46
N SER A 985 96.61 16.96 -6.41
CA SER A 985 97.13 17.13 -5.03
C SER A 985 97.79 15.91 -4.40
N ASP A 986 97.65 14.71 -4.98
CA ASP A 986 98.05 13.46 -4.32
C ASP A 986 99.31 12.82 -4.93
N ALA A 987 100.20 13.64 -5.48
CA ALA A 987 101.57 13.23 -5.77
C ALA A 987 102.55 14.15 -5.04
N ALA A 988 103.29 13.54 -4.11
CA ALA A 988 104.48 14.04 -3.42
C ALA A 988 104.24 14.98 -2.23
N THR A 989 103.91 14.40 -1.07
CA THR A 989 104.71 14.58 0.17
C THR A 989 104.33 13.49 1.20
N HIS A 990 104.60 12.22 0.86
CA HIS A 990 104.77 11.18 1.86
C HIS A 990 106.03 10.38 1.55
N ALA A 991 107.13 10.76 2.22
CA ALA A 991 108.25 9.94 2.68
C ALA A 991 109.28 10.93 3.27
N ALA A 992 109.80 10.82 4.48
CA ALA A 992 109.74 9.83 5.55
C ALA A 992 110.23 10.59 6.82
N VAL A 993 109.79 10.32 8.05
CA VAL A 993 110.30 9.37 9.06
C VAL A 993 109.74 9.99 10.37
N GLY A 994 108.92 9.34 11.19
CA GLY A 994 109.33 8.39 12.23
C GLY A 994 109.66 9.08 13.57
N GLY A 995 108.77 8.94 14.57
CA GLY A 995 109.14 8.73 15.98
C GLY A 995 109.24 9.92 16.96
N LEU A 996 108.59 9.71 18.12
CA LEU A 996 108.86 10.20 19.50
C LEU A 996 108.44 11.65 19.85
N ALA A 997 107.42 11.86 20.68
CA ALA A 997 107.35 11.75 22.15
C ALA A 997 107.79 13.04 22.88
N GLY A 998 106.85 13.58 23.67
CA GLY A 998 107.02 14.39 24.89
C GLY A 998 108.14 15.44 24.98
N GLY A 999 107.76 16.71 25.14
CA GLY A 999 108.67 17.71 25.71
C GLY A 999 108.32 19.17 25.45
N VAL A 1000 107.58 19.76 26.40
CA VAL A 1000 107.58 21.14 26.91
C VAL A 1000 108.15 22.27 26.02
N GLY A 1001 107.29 23.21 25.60
CA GLY A 1001 107.68 24.55 25.16
C GLY A 1001 106.74 25.16 24.12
N GLY A 1002 106.00 26.21 24.48
CA GLY A 1002 105.38 27.13 23.51
C GLY A 1002 103.86 27.29 23.63
N ALA A 1003 103.43 28.21 24.49
CA ALA A 1003 102.13 28.85 24.40
C ALA A 1003 101.99 29.57 23.05
N GLY A 1004 100.97 29.22 22.25
CA GLY A 1004 100.63 29.97 21.01
C GLY A 1004 99.91 29.19 19.89
N GLY A 1005 99.98 27.86 19.84
CA GLY A 1005 99.52 27.09 18.65
C GLY A 1005 98.12 26.45 18.71
N ALA A 1006 97.56 26.19 19.91
CA ALA A 1006 96.39 25.31 20.04
C ALA A 1006 95.04 25.99 19.70
N VAL A 1007 94.93 27.31 19.78
CA VAL A 1007 93.68 28.04 19.52
C VAL A 1007 93.39 28.17 18.01
N LEU A 1008 94.42 28.19 17.15
CA LEU A 1008 94.28 28.34 15.70
C LEU A 1008 93.89 27.04 14.97
N PHE A 1009 94.24 25.86 15.50
CA PHE A 1009 93.82 24.58 14.91
C PHE A 1009 92.38 24.19 15.30
N GLY A 1010 91.94 24.52 16.52
CA GLY A 1010 90.54 24.36 16.95
C GLY A 1010 89.57 25.28 16.19
N LEU A 1011 89.96 26.54 15.98
CA LEU A 1011 89.17 27.50 15.18
C LEU A 1011 89.13 27.13 13.69
N LYS A 1012 90.19 26.57 13.11
CA LYS A 1012 90.19 26.12 11.71
C LYS A 1012 89.30 24.90 11.48
N ASN A 1013 89.25 23.95 12.41
CA ASN A 1013 88.35 22.80 12.31
C ASN A 1013 86.90 23.17 12.62
N ALA A 1014 86.65 24.02 13.63
CA ALA A 1014 85.32 24.55 13.91
C ALA A 1014 84.79 25.44 12.77
N ALA A 1015 85.64 26.25 12.13
CA ALA A 1015 85.26 27.06 10.96
C ALA A 1015 85.07 26.20 9.69
N LYS A 1016 85.84 25.13 9.50
CA LYS A 1016 85.61 24.16 8.42
C LYS A 1016 84.31 23.40 8.64
N GLU A 1017 84.04 22.97 9.87
CA GLU A 1017 82.82 22.26 10.25
C GLU A 1017 81.58 23.17 10.22
N ALA A 1018 81.72 24.44 10.62
CA ALA A 1018 80.66 25.45 10.49
C ALA A 1018 80.38 25.82 9.02
N ARG A 1019 81.42 25.98 8.17
CA ARG A 1019 81.24 26.15 6.71
C ARG A 1019 80.69 24.90 6.03
N LEU A 1020 80.96 23.71 6.56
CA LEU A 1020 80.42 22.44 6.09
C LEU A 1020 78.92 22.37 6.39
N ARG A 1021 78.54 22.61 7.65
CA ARG A 1021 77.14 22.68 8.09
C ARG A 1021 76.36 23.74 7.31
N HIS A 1022 76.92 24.95 7.17
CA HIS A 1022 76.28 26.02 6.40
C HIS A 1022 76.06 25.66 4.92
N ARG A 1023 77.01 24.96 4.27
CA ARG A 1023 76.82 24.51 2.88
C ARG A 1023 75.78 23.41 2.74
N ILE A 1024 75.73 22.48 3.69
CA ILE A 1024 74.70 21.44 3.75
C ILE A 1024 73.31 22.08 3.98
N GLU A 1025 73.22 23.11 4.83
CA GLU A 1025 71.99 23.86 5.07
C GLU A 1025 71.51 24.63 3.84
N VAL A 1026 72.41 25.34 3.13
CA VAL A 1026 72.09 26.10 1.92
C VAL A 1026 71.70 25.17 0.76
N ASN A 1027 72.48 24.11 0.51
CA ASN A 1027 72.16 23.14 -0.55
C ASN A 1027 70.87 22.35 -0.23
N GLY A 1028 70.66 22.02 1.06
CA GLY A 1028 69.43 21.38 1.54
C GLY A 1028 68.20 22.28 1.37
N ALA A 1029 68.31 23.58 1.64
CA ALA A 1029 67.22 24.54 1.41
C ALA A 1029 66.84 24.64 -0.08
N GLN A 1030 67.83 24.65 -0.97
CA GLN A 1030 67.58 24.67 -2.42
C GLN A 1030 66.90 23.40 -2.92
N LEU A 1031 67.38 22.22 -2.49
CA LEU A 1031 66.78 20.94 -2.85
C LEU A 1031 65.36 20.79 -2.30
N ALA A 1032 65.12 21.20 -1.05
CA ALA A 1032 63.79 21.23 -0.46
C ALA A 1032 62.83 22.08 -1.31
N ARG A 1033 63.25 23.28 -1.73
CA ARG A 1033 62.45 24.15 -2.61
C ARG A 1033 62.21 23.53 -3.98
N MET A 1034 63.20 22.88 -4.60
CA MET A 1034 62.98 22.17 -5.87
C MET A 1034 61.98 21.00 -5.75
N LEU A 1035 61.91 20.39 -4.57
CA LEU A 1035 60.97 19.30 -4.26
C LEU A 1035 59.57 19.81 -3.91
N THR A 1036 59.44 20.99 -3.31
CA THR A 1036 58.16 21.52 -2.81
C THR A 1036 57.55 22.65 -3.67
N ASP A 1037 58.36 23.41 -4.41
CA ASP A 1037 57.92 24.54 -5.23
C ASP A 1037 57.48 24.09 -6.64
N PRO A 1038 56.25 24.40 -7.08
CA PRO A 1038 55.82 24.14 -8.46
C PRO A 1038 56.61 24.96 -9.51
N ALA A 1039 57.15 26.13 -9.17
CA ALA A 1039 57.86 27.01 -10.10
C ALA A 1039 59.20 26.43 -10.59
N ALA A 1040 59.76 25.43 -9.90
CA ALA A 1040 61.00 24.77 -10.30
C ALA A 1040 60.85 23.82 -11.50
N LEU A 1041 59.63 23.38 -11.83
CA LEU A 1041 59.38 22.32 -12.83
C LEU A 1041 59.72 22.68 -14.29
N PRO A 1042 59.35 23.86 -14.81
CA PRO A 1042 59.69 24.24 -16.20
C PRO A 1042 61.19 24.23 -16.43
N ASP A 1043 61.96 24.72 -15.46
CA ASP A 1043 63.41 24.74 -15.55
C ASP A 1043 64.02 23.33 -15.35
N LEU A 1044 63.43 22.45 -14.54
CA LEU A 1044 63.84 21.04 -14.43
C LEU A 1044 63.62 20.28 -15.76
N ARG A 1045 62.48 20.49 -16.44
CA ARG A 1045 62.24 19.91 -17.77
C ARG A 1045 63.25 20.41 -18.79
N ALA A 1046 63.53 21.70 -18.77
CA ALA A 1046 64.50 22.31 -19.67
C ALA A 1046 65.94 21.84 -19.34
N LEU A 1047 66.24 21.55 -18.08
CA LEU A 1047 67.52 20.99 -17.63
C LEU A 1047 67.73 19.54 -18.07
N LEU A 1048 66.67 18.73 -18.16
CA LEU A 1048 66.72 17.34 -18.65
C LEU A 1048 66.80 17.24 -20.17
N ARG A 1049 66.20 18.19 -20.89
CA ARG A 1049 66.28 18.26 -22.35
C ARG A 1049 67.60 18.83 -22.86
N SER A 1050 68.37 19.51 -22.01
CA SER A 1050 69.63 20.14 -22.38
C SER A 1050 70.81 19.18 -22.18
N ARG A 1051 71.67 19.07 -23.20
CA ARG A 1051 72.89 18.25 -23.16
C ARG A 1051 73.89 18.84 -22.16
N ASP A 1052 74.62 17.97 -21.47
CA ASP A 1052 75.58 18.37 -20.43
C ASP A 1052 76.60 19.40 -20.94
N GLY A 1053 76.89 20.40 -20.11
CA GLY A 1053 77.86 21.46 -20.42
C GLY A 1053 77.37 22.58 -21.34
N THR A 1054 76.15 22.48 -21.90
CA THR A 1054 75.63 23.51 -22.82
C THR A 1054 75.24 24.83 -22.11
N PRO A 1055 75.34 25.99 -22.79
CA PRO A 1055 74.91 27.29 -22.24
C PRO A 1055 73.45 27.30 -21.76
N ASN A 1056 72.57 26.55 -22.45
CA ASN A 1056 71.17 26.40 -22.06
C ASN A 1056 71.02 25.62 -20.75
N ALA A 1057 71.75 24.51 -20.56
CA ALA A 1057 71.77 23.78 -19.29
C ALA A 1057 72.26 24.67 -18.13
N GLN A 1058 73.25 25.53 -18.40
CA GLN A 1058 73.76 26.50 -17.42
C GLN A 1058 72.71 27.58 -17.10
N LEU A 1059 71.99 28.08 -18.11
CA LEU A 1059 70.93 29.09 -17.92
C LEU A 1059 69.78 28.55 -17.06
N PHE A 1060 69.30 27.33 -17.33
CA PHE A 1060 68.22 26.72 -16.54
C PHE A 1060 68.68 26.35 -15.13
N ALA A 1061 69.90 25.84 -14.95
CA ALA A 1061 70.48 25.64 -13.62
C ALA A 1061 70.60 26.96 -12.84
N THR A 1062 70.97 28.05 -13.51
CA THR A 1062 71.07 29.38 -12.89
C THR A 1062 69.70 29.93 -12.52
N ARG A 1063 68.66 29.72 -13.34
CA ARG A 1063 67.27 30.08 -13.04
C ARG A 1063 66.70 29.31 -11.85
N LEU A 1064 66.96 28.00 -11.77
CA LEU A 1064 66.62 27.19 -10.60
C LEU A 1064 67.30 27.72 -9.33
N LEU A 1065 68.56 28.15 -9.44
CA LEU A 1065 69.30 28.73 -8.33
C LEU A 1065 68.77 30.12 -7.94
N THR A 1066 68.38 30.98 -8.88
CA THR A 1066 67.81 32.30 -8.56
C THR A 1066 66.41 32.19 -7.98
N LEU A 1067 65.55 31.31 -8.51
CA LEU A 1067 64.26 30.95 -7.89
C LEU A 1067 64.47 30.44 -6.45
N ALA A 1068 65.53 29.66 -6.23
CA ALA A 1068 65.88 29.20 -4.89
C ALA A 1068 66.47 30.30 -3.97
N HIS A 1069 66.83 31.51 -4.44
CA HIS A 1069 67.35 32.61 -3.61
C HIS A 1069 66.34 33.74 -3.38
N THR A 1070 65.45 34.04 -4.33
CA THR A 1070 64.50 35.18 -4.24
C THR A 1070 63.39 34.99 -3.20
N GLY A 1071 63.11 33.76 -2.75
CA GLY A 1071 62.16 33.46 -1.67
C GLY A 1071 62.62 33.89 -0.26
N SER A 1072 63.86 34.36 -0.07
CA SER A 1072 64.41 34.75 1.23
C SER A 1072 63.77 36.02 1.85
N ALA A 1073 63.01 36.82 1.09
CA ALA A 1073 62.56 38.14 1.53
C ALA A 1073 61.13 38.20 2.11
N SER A 1074 60.32 37.14 2.02
CA SER A 1074 58.90 37.19 2.46
C SER A 1074 58.59 36.53 3.81
N GLY A 1075 59.60 36.06 4.55
CA GLY A 1075 59.42 35.26 5.77
C GLY A 1075 59.15 36.01 7.08
N ASN A 1076 58.77 37.29 7.07
CA ASN A 1076 58.57 38.07 8.30
C ASN A 1076 57.27 38.89 8.26
N ARG A 1077 56.11 38.22 8.18
CA ARG A 1077 54.84 38.77 8.66
C ARG A 1077 54.45 38.02 9.93
N LYS A 1078 54.59 38.71 11.07
CA LYS A 1078 53.95 38.31 12.33
C LYS A 1078 52.43 38.36 12.13
N ASP A 1079 51.76 37.28 12.51
CA ASP A 1079 50.31 37.25 12.71
C ASP A 1079 49.89 38.42 13.61
N ARG A 1080 49.12 39.34 13.03
CA ARG A 1080 48.23 40.21 13.79
C ARG A 1080 46.91 39.48 13.88
N SER A 1081 46.65 38.97 15.08
CA SER A 1081 45.31 38.73 15.58
C SER A 1081 44.46 40.00 15.56
N ILE A 1082 43.14 39.77 15.74
CA ILE A 1082 42.05 40.70 16.12
C ILE A 1082 41.22 41.15 14.91
N PRO A 1083 39.88 41.32 15.03
CA PRO A 1083 38.84 40.60 15.78
C PRO A 1083 37.79 39.92 14.85
#